data_AF-A0A1I5M739-F1
#
_entry.id   AF-A0A1I5M739-F1
#
_cell.length_a   1.000
_cell.length_b   1.000
_cell.length_c   1.000
_cell.angle_alpha   90.00
_cell.angle_beta   90.00
_cell.angle_gamma   90.00
#
_symmetry.space_group_name_H-M   'P 1'
#
loop_
_entity.id
_entity.type
_entity.pdbx_description
1 polymer ?
#
loop_
_entity_poly.entity_id
_entity_poly.type
_entity_poly.pdbx_seq_one_letter_code
_entity_poly.pdbx_strand_id
1 'polypeptide(L)'
;MKVSVIIGSLILISSLSLKAQQDKENIPVYVKDGSQIIFQANQLLEEYRDLLNVLSYKEIDGKSTEDLITHSYNGPINKLFYNKNITVEDDLEATLLNGRAVKKSIDRYLRDFDLFYEKTEESSVVFRNLRMSNVKRTAEYIYVKIDFDCEFGSRHRQTKSGYTSHQRTMEFRADKAGKKWLVYIVRIGNYVLPQNEQEERLNDVKLWPDIQTKTTGESVGAELSQPEIQELLDKEIKRLTDEFKIDQEAKEKIVKEILNKADIAFGQEDLEEARKLYEQVKTFWPNIESRHIARQLRRIAQLEEELRTKPERMSLEFALKGRNAERLHRYAEAKNWYAKAYEQKPDQDSLLRKIENLNLRIRVLSFIEAKIIEGNADKAVEECEREIDKLRNGKKKIDDSKLPLFSDFLTWKARALAKQNKSGQAEKNFKEAVATDPNNAEAFRYRALLNYQRKLYTESIADLKVYLTFDENNTIALIDLARSYFGIRDSTKGVEFLNKVLTIEPQNAVIAYEKALMLHYWGKAKEAAEAFTRVLNLNYNMANVLFYRGLNYEKLKLYNYAINDFQQLQRVGASADQNTAILSLANNYFKEGKSYYDLKQYEIAINQFRIATMFWVNHYEAWFWQGLAFKESDRFSEARKALSKAIEADPSQAWAYYYRGLSAFSDDEQEESISDFEKAFELSSSIYQAPVNQGDAHTELMQYSLAIEAYSKALAGEWIRKSENYNGLSLVYGKRANAYFKQKNYLKALADFEECLRFNRRYSDGYFLRGLTYLEKDDYSKANDDFNKAIELGFDPGQGHFYNGEAYRKRKKFEIAVNEYSAALKREEWIQKRAEAFHQRAFCYSKVNQYSLALADFQSYEKIVSGNLTDASKKEFGFIYLLNGKTAEAKQEFEAVLKLQSADPEALFGLGVYHFFEGNMPESDKYFERAANMNKLTIREMRLGISGQLFENSKLKKRVEKIIK
;
A
#
# COMPACT_ATOMS: atom_id res chain seq x y z
N MET A 1 52.30 4.48 -64.53
CA MET A 1 51.88 5.88 -64.31
C MET A 1 50.57 5.85 -63.53
N LYS A 2 50.44 6.56 -62.41
CA LYS A 2 50.16 8.01 -62.31
C LYS A 2 48.86 8.36 -63.03
N VAL A 3 47.69 8.41 -62.36
CA VAL A 3 47.22 9.37 -61.32
C VAL A 3 46.74 10.69 -61.95
N SER A 4 45.41 10.88 -61.93
CA SER A 4 44.68 12.11 -61.51
C SER A 4 43.22 12.09 -62.00
N VAL A 5 42.20 12.57 -61.28
CA VAL A 5 41.98 12.73 -59.83
C VAL A 5 40.48 13.08 -59.59
N ILE A 6 39.84 12.67 -58.48
CA ILE A 6 38.57 13.22 -57.90
C ILE A 6 37.29 13.10 -58.80
N ILE A 7 36.14 12.53 -58.40
CA ILE A 7 35.62 11.97 -57.13
C ILE A 7 35.18 10.51 -57.35
N GLY A 8 35.56 9.61 -56.43
CA GLY A 8 35.07 8.23 -56.37
C GLY A 8 34.52 7.87 -54.99
N SER A 9 33.43 8.53 -54.58
CA SER A 9 32.71 8.32 -53.32
C SER A 9 31.25 8.75 -53.50
N LEU A 10 30.31 8.03 -52.86
CA LEU A 10 28.85 8.26 -52.93
C LEU A 10 28.25 8.15 -54.36
N ILE A 11 27.99 6.91 -54.82
CA ILE A 11 26.72 6.43 -55.41
C ILE A 11 26.85 4.91 -55.59
N LEU A 12 26.40 4.15 -54.58
CA LEU A 12 26.20 2.69 -54.66
C LEU A 12 25.02 2.26 -53.76
N ILE A 13 24.12 3.20 -53.46
CA ILE A 13 22.90 3.03 -52.66
C ILE A 13 21.78 3.89 -53.31
N SER A 14 21.40 3.55 -54.55
CA SER A 14 20.42 4.34 -55.33
C SER A 14 19.52 3.49 -56.24
N SER A 15 19.36 2.21 -55.94
CA SER A 15 18.44 1.29 -56.65
C SER A 15 17.58 0.42 -55.72
N LEU A 16 17.69 0.60 -54.40
CA LEU A 16 16.93 -0.12 -53.37
C LEU A 16 16.04 0.78 -52.48
N SER A 17 16.10 2.11 -52.66
CA SER A 17 15.38 3.07 -51.81
C SER A 17 13.97 3.44 -52.30
N LEU A 18 13.69 3.45 -53.61
CA LEU A 18 12.36 3.84 -54.11
C LEU A 18 11.26 2.80 -53.87
N LYS A 19 11.58 1.50 -53.88
CA LYS A 19 10.55 0.46 -53.73
C LYS A 19 10.06 0.29 -52.28
N ALA A 20 10.89 0.63 -51.31
CA ALA A 20 10.54 0.61 -49.88
C ALA A 20 9.63 1.80 -49.46
N GLN A 21 9.33 2.74 -50.37
CA GLN A 21 8.61 3.97 -50.06
C GLN A 21 7.19 4.04 -50.66
N GLN A 22 6.81 3.13 -51.55
CA GLN A 22 5.44 3.00 -52.07
C GLN A 22 4.60 1.91 -51.37
N ASP A 23 5.22 0.86 -50.81
CA ASP A 23 4.51 -0.24 -50.14
C ASP A 23 3.91 0.11 -48.74
N LYS A 24 3.98 1.38 -48.31
CA LYS A 24 3.41 1.83 -47.02
C LYS A 24 1.94 2.27 -47.08
N GLU A 25 1.44 2.73 -48.24
CA GLU A 25 0.17 3.45 -48.28
C GLU A 25 -1.07 2.57 -48.07
N ASN A 26 -0.97 1.25 -48.29
CA ASN A 26 -2.15 0.39 -48.46
C ASN A 26 -2.20 -0.86 -47.55
N ILE A 27 -1.82 -0.72 -46.27
CA ILE A 27 -2.22 -1.69 -45.23
C ILE A 27 -3.76 -1.69 -45.13
N PRO A 28 -4.48 -2.79 -45.43
CA PRO A 28 -5.92 -2.86 -45.23
C PRO A 28 -6.24 -2.89 -43.74
N VAL A 29 -7.24 -2.09 -43.35
CA VAL A 29 -7.86 -2.11 -42.03
C VAL A 29 -9.22 -2.77 -42.21
N TYR A 30 -9.38 -3.97 -41.66
CA TYR A 30 -10.66 -4.68 -41.67
C TYR A 30 -11.64 -4.07 -40.65
N VAL A 31 -12.93 -4.42 -40.72
CA VAL A 31 -13.93 -3.95 -39.74
C VAL A 31 -13.50 -4.32 -38.32
N LYS A 32 -13.09 -5.58 -38.08
CA LYS A 32 -12.55 -6.02 -36.77
C LYS A 32 -11.30 -5.25 -36.33
N ASP A 33 -10.42 -4.90 -37.27
CA ASP A 33 -9.18 -4.16 -36.99
C ASP A 33 -9.53 -2.74 -36.53
N GLY A 34 -10.51 -2.10 -37.18
CA GLY A 34 -11.02 -0.79 -36.78
C GLY A 34 -11.67 -0.80 -35.40
N SER A 35 -12.54 -1.78 -35.11
CA SER A 35 -13.12 -1.97 -33.78
C SER A 35 -12.06 -2.20 -32.70
N GLN A 36 -10.98 -2.94 -33.00
CA GLN A 36 -9.86 -3.12 -32.06
C GLN A 36 -9.13 -1.80 -31.76
N ILE A 37 -8.84 -0.99 -32.79
CA ILE A 37 -8.14 0.30 -32.62
C ILE A 37 -9.00 1.26 -31.78
N ILE A 38 -10.30 1.35 -32.09
CA ILE A 38 -11.29 2.17 -31.36
C ILE A 38 -11.36 1.72 -29.88
N PHE A 39 -11.43 0.42 -29.61
CA PHE A 39 -11.45 -0.11 -28.25
C PHE A 39 -10.17 0.22 -27.47
N GLN A 40 -8.99 0.04 -28.07
CA GLN A 40 -7.72 0.39 -27.43
C GLN A 40 -7.58 1.90 -27.18
N ALA A 41 -8.07 2.76 -28.08
CA ALA A 41 -8.07 4.21 -27.87
C ALA A 41 -8.91 4.63 -26.65
N ASN A 42 -10.08 4.01 -26.45
CA ASN A 42 -10.89 4.24 -25.24
C ASN A 42 -10.17 3.80 -23.96
N GLN A 43 -9.51 2.63 -23.97
CA GLN A 43 -8.75 2.18 -22.79
C GLN A 43 -7.61 3.15 -22.44
N LEU A 44 -6.90 3.67 -23.45
CA LEU A 44 -5.81 4.64 -23.23
C LEU A 44 -6.32 6.01 -22.76
N LEU A 45 -7.54 6.41 -23.12
CA LEU A 45 -8.17 7.62 -22.58
C LEU A 45 -8.51 7.48 -21.09
N GLU A 46 -9.07 6.33 -20.70
CA GLU A 46 -9.37 5.99 -19.30
C GLU A 46 -8.08 5.90 -18.48
N GLU A 47 -7.05 5.20 -18.98
CA GLU A 47 -5.74 5.10 -18.33
C GLU A 47 -5.03 6.48 -18.24
N TYR A 48 -5.27 7.40 -19.17
CA TYR A 48 -4.78 8.78 -19.06
C TYR A 48 -5.51 9.59 -17.98
N ARG A 49 -6.85 9.49 -17.89
CA ARG A 49 -7.61 10.08 -16.77
C ARG A 49 -7.11 9.56 -15.43
N ASP A 50 -6.86 8.25 -15.35
CA ASP A 50 -6.45 7.60 -14.11
C ASP A 50 -5.01 7.95 -13.74
N LEU A 51 -4.11 8.14 -14.73
CA LEU A 51 -2.79 8.74 -14.51
C LEU A 51 -2.90 10.15 -13.90
N LEU A 52 -3.75 11.04 -14.46
CA LEU A 52 -3.96 12.38 -13.89
C LEU A 52 -4.56 12.32 -12.47
N ASN A 53 -5.51 11.41 -12.20
CA ASN A 53 -6.05 11.21 -10.85
C ASN A 53 -4.96 10.74 -9.86
N VAL A 54 -4.12 9.77 -10.23
CA VAL A 54 -3.01 9.30 -9.39
C VAL A 54 -1.98 10.43 -9.15
N LEU A 55 -1.67 11.22 -10.17
CA LEU A 55 -0.82 12.42 -10.03
C LEU A 55 -1.49 13.52 -9.19
N SER A 56 -2.82 13.49 -8.99
CA SER A 56 -3.52 14.42 -8.10
C SER A 56 -3.60 13.96 -6.63
N TYR A 57 -3.24 12.71 -6.29
CA TYR A 57 -3.40 12.22 -4.92
C TYR A 57 -2.37 12.77 -3.91
N LYS A 58 -2.82 12.92 -2.66
CA LYS A 58 -2.05 13.43 -1.52
C LYS A 58 -1.00 12.46 -0.96
N GLU A 59 -1.17 11.15 -1.20
CA GLU A 59 -0.35 10.08 -0.61
C GLU A 59 0.83 9.62 -1.48
N ILE A 60 0.92 10.10 -2.73
CA ILE A 60 2.01 9.73 -3.65
C ILE A 60 3.31 10.47 -3.30
N ASP A 61 4.41 9.72 -3.13
CA ASP A 61 5.73 10.32 -2.92
C ASP A 61 6.34 10.82 -4.24
N GLY A 62 7.22 11.82 -4.17
CA GLY A 62 7.80 12.47 -5.36
C GLY A 62 8.63 11.56 -6.26
N LYS A 63 9.17 10.44 -5.76
CA LYS A 63 9.85 9.46 -6.60
C LYS A 63 8.83 8.58 -7.32
N SER A 64 7.77 8.13 -6.64
CA SER A 64 6.66 7.42 -7.27
C SER A 64 5.98 8.25 -8.36
N THR A 65 5.85 9.58 -8.16
CA THR A 65 5.44 10.53 -9.20
C THR A 65 6.40 10.53 -10.40
N GLU A 66 7.70 10.69 -10.17
CA GLU A 66 8.74 10.71 -11.22
C GLU A 66 8.77 9.42 -12.05
N ASP A 67 8.68 8.27 -11.36
CA ASP A 67 8.62 6.96 -11.97
C ASP A 67 7.33 6.81 -12.81
N LEU A 68 6.15 7.20 -12.31
CA LEU A 68 4.89 7.11 -13.07
C LEU A 68 4.88 7.99 -14.33
N ILE A 69 5.34 9.25 -14.22
CA ILE A 69 5.49 10.15 -15.37
C ILE A 69 6.43 9.52 -16.39
N THR A 70 7.59 9.01 -15.96
CA THR A 70 8.58 8.40 -16.86
C THR A 70 8.09 7.12 -17.53
N HIS A 71 7.41 6.24 -16.80
CA HIS A 71 6.87 4.99 -17.36
C HIS A 71 5.75 5.24 -18.36
N SER A 72 4.96 6.31 -18.20
CA SER A 72 3.85 6.64 -19.12
C SER A 72 4.26 6.79 -20.60
N TYR A 73 5.51 7.20 -20.87
CA TYR A 73 6.05 7.36 -22.23
C TYR A 73 7.28 6.51 -22.55
N ASN A 74 7.93 5.90 -21.54
CA ASN A 74 9.16 5.10 -21.69
C ASN A 74 9.06 3.66 -21.17
N GLY A 75 7.91 3.26 -20.58
CA GLY A 75 7.73 1.94 -20.00
C GLY A 75 7.70 0.80 -21.03
N PRO A 76 8.15 -0.42 -20.65
CA PRO A 76 8.04 -1.61 -21.50
C PRO A 76 6.63 -2.24 -21.48
N ILE A 77 5.77 -1.81 -20.57
CA ILE A 77 4.39 -2.27 -20.33
C ILE A 77 3.53 -1.02 -20.12
N ASN A 78 2.30 -1.00 -20.66
CA ASN A 78 1.31 0.08 -20.53
C ASN A 78 1.86 1.50 -20.81
N LYS A 79 2.67 1.61 -21.87
CA LYS A 79 3.12 2.90 -22.41
C LYS A 79 1.95 3.62 -23.07
N LEU A 80 1.46 4.67 -22.43
CA LEU A 80 0.33 5.52 -22.86
C LEU A 80 0.68 6.39 -24.06
N PHE A 81 1.78 7.13 -23.96
CA PHE A 81 2.17 8.13 -24.96
C PHE A 81 3.25 7.59 -25.89
N TYR A 82 3.17 7.92 -27.18
CA TYR A 82 4.08 7.40 -28.21
C TYR A 82 5.56 7.71 -27.91
N ASN A 83 5.85 8.89 -27.33
CA ASN A 83 7.11 9.24 -26.69
C ASN A 83 6.94 10.49 -25.80
N LYS A 84 7.99 10.87 -25.06
CA LYS A 84 7.95 11.99 -24.11
C LYS A 84 7.74 13.37 -24.74
N ASN A 85 7.98 13.52 -26.04
CA ASN A 85 7.95 14.78 -26.79
C ASN A 85 6.63 14.98 -27.57
N ILE A 86 5.58 14.17 -27.34
CA ILE A 86 4.28 14.41 -27.97
C ILE A 86 3.73 15.79 -27.59
N THR A 87 2.96 16.40 -28.51
CA THR A 87 2.45 17.77 -28.33
C THR A 87 1.22 17.76 -27.42
N VAL A 88 1.30 18.51 -26.32
CA VAL A 88 0.15 18.90 -25.51
C VAL A 88 -0.03 20.42 -25.62
N GLU A 89 -1.23 20.86 -26.02
CA GLU A 89 -1.62 22.27 -25.92
C GLU A 89 -2.07 22.54 -24.47
N ASP A 90 -1.40 23.48 -23.82
CA ASP A 90 -1.48 23.70 -22.38
C ASP A 90 -2.68 24.53 -21.95
N ASP A 91 -3.39 24.02 -20.95
CA ASP A 91 -4.60 24.58 -20.35
C ASP A 91 -4.51 24.70 -18.81
N LEU A 92 -3.35 24.36 -18.23
CA LEU A 92 -3.11 24.43 -16.78
C LEU A 92 -2.90 25.87 -16.27
N GLU A 93 -2.39 26.75 -17.13
CA GLU A 93 -2.01 28.13 -16.79
C GLU A 93 -3.00 29.16 -17.39
N ALA A 94 -4.29 28.83 -17.50
CA ALA A 94 -5.29 29.60 -18.26
C ALA A 94 -5.32 31.12 -17.97
N THR A 95 -5.09 31.55 -16.72
CA THR A 95 -5.04 32.98 -16.33
C THR A 95 -3.78 33.73 -16.78
N LEU A 96 -2.72 33.04 -17.19
CA LEU A 96 -1.45 33.62 -17.67
C LEU A 96 -1.37 33.67 -19.21
N LEU A 97 -2.17 32.88 -19.92
CA LEU A 97 -1.98 32.59 -21.34
C LEU A 97 -2.66 33.58 -22.30
N ASN A 98 -3.58 34.44 -21.85
CA ASN A 98 -4.32 35.41 -22.68
C ASN A 98 -4.89 34.79 -23.99
N GLY A 99 -5.43 33.56 -23.91
CA GLY A 99 -6.00 32.83 -25.04
C GLY A 99 -5.00 32.25 -26.05
N ARG A 100 -3.68 32.32 -25.80
CA ARG A 100 -2.66 31.70 -26.66
C ARG A 100 -2.35 30.27 -26.21
N ALA A 101 -2.69 29.29 -27.05
CA ALA A 101 -2.32 27.89 -26.83
C ALA A 101 -0.79 27.69 -26.89
N VAL A 102 -0.16 27.60 -25.72
CA VAL A 102 1.26 27.22 -25.59
C VAL A 102 1.38 25.71 -25.74
N LYS A 103 2.41 25.25 -26.46
CA LYS A 103 2.66 23.82 -26.70
C LYS A 103 3.76 23.32 -25.78
N LYS A 104 3.43 22.38 -24.91
CA LYS A 104 4.35 21.68 -24.00
C LYS A 104 4.54 20.23 -24.47
N SER A 105 5.61 19.59 -24.03
CA SER A 105 5.76 18.14 -24.09
C SER A 105 4.91 17.47 -23.01
N ILE A 106 4.48 16.22 -23.20
CA ILE A 106 3.70 15.51 -22.17
C ILE A 106 4.48 15.36 -20.85
N ASP A 107 5.79 15.08 -20.92
CA ASP A 107 6.69 15.04 -19.76
C ASP A 107 6.62 16.33 -18.94
N ARG A 108 6.65 17.49 -19.62
CA ARG A 108 6.52 18.78 -18.93
C ARG A 108 5.09 19.02 -18.43
N TYR A 109 4.07 18.72 -19.23
CA TYR A 109 2.67 18.94 -18.87
C TYR A 109 2.27 18.14 -17.61
N LEU A 110 2.69 16.89 -17.47
CA LEU A 110 2.39 16.08 -16.28
C LEU A 110 3.10 16.58 -15.02
N ARG A 111 4.32 17.11 -15.15
CA ARG A 111 5.08 17.77 -14.06
C ARG A 111 4.46 19.10 -13.66
N ASP A 112 4.10 19.91 -14.64
CA ASP A 112 3.40 21.18 -14.44
C ASP A 112 2.05 20.90 -13.73
N PHE A 113 1.31 19.86 -14.11
CA PHE A 113 0.07 19.44 -13.41
C PHE A 113 0.32 19.03 -11.95
N ASP A 114 1.29 18.14 -11.68
CA ASP A 114 1.66 17.72 -10.31
C ASP A 114 2.14 18.90 -9.45
N LEU A 115 2.81 19.89 -10.06
CA LEU A 115 3.33 21.07 -9.36
C LEU A 115 2.26 22.13 -9.11
N PHE A 116 1.36 22.37 -10.06
CA PHE A 116 0.48 23.53 -10.09
C PHE A 116 -0.83 23.34 -9.31
N TYR A 117 -1.33 22.12 -9.11
CA TYR A 117 -2.65 21.89 -8.50
C TYR A 117 -2.62 21.20 -7.12
N GLU A 118 -3.52 21.61 -6.23
CA GLU A 118 -3.66 21.05 -4.88
C GLU A 118 -4.01 19.56 -4.94
N LYS A 119 -3.35 18.77 -4.08
CA LYS A 119 -3.54 17.32 -4.03
C LYS A 119 -4.83 16.96 -3.29
N THR A 120 -5.60 16.00 -3.81
CA THR A 120 -6.87 15.53 -3.24
C THR A 120 -6.73 14.16 -2.57
N GLU A 121 -7.73 13.81 -1.75
CA GLU A 121 -7.87 12.49 -1.11
C GLU A 121 -8.81 11.56 -1.91
N GLU A 122 -9.55 12.11 -2.87
CA GLU A 122 -10.43 11.39 -3.80
C GLU A 122 -10.11 11.76 -5.27
N SER A 123 -10.58 10.94 -6.21
CA SER A 123 -10.45 11.18 -7.66
C SER A 123 -11.19 12.45 -8.07
N SER A 124 -10.46 13.43 -8.60
CA SER A 124 -10.96 14.76 -8.90
C SER A 124 -10.94 15.12 -10.40
N VAL A 125 -10.29 14.32 -11.25
CA VAL A 125 -10.25 14.47 -12.72
C VAL A 125 -11.32 13.60 -13.37
N VAL A 126 -12.20 14.19 -14.18
CA VAL A 126 -13.29 13.52 -14.88
C VAL A 126 -13.33 13.96 -16.34
N PHE A 127 -13.51 13.01 -17.26
CA PHE A 127 -13.78 13.31 -18.67
C PHE A 127 -15.27 13.06 -18.96
N ARG A 128 -15.90 13.96 -19.72
CA ARG A 128 -17.32 13.87 -20.12
C ARG A 128 -17.49 14.02 -21.63
N ASN A 129 -18.71 13.77 -22.10
CA ASN A 129 -19.18 14.06 -23.46
C ASN A 129 -18.26 13.49 -24.56
N LEU A 130 -17.82 12.24 -24.35
CA LEU A 130 -16.90 11.53 -25.24
C LEU A 130 -17.50 11.36 -26.65
N ARG A 131 -16.86 11.95 -27.66
CA ARG A 131 -17.17 11.76 -29.09
C ARG A 131 -15.98 11.15 -29.78
N MET A 132 -16.16 9.97 -30.39
CA MET A 132 -15.10 9.29 -31.14
C MET A 132 -15.21 9.57 -32.63
N SER A 133 -14.08 9.69 -33.32
CA SER A 133 -14.04 9.66 -34.78
C SER A 133 -14.03 8.24 -35.33
N ASN A 134 -14.35 8.10 -36.62
CA ASN A 134 -13.94 6.94 -37.41
C ASN A 134 -12.41 6.74 -37.37
N VAL A 135 -11.94 5.55 -37.76
CA VAL A 135 -10.51 5.31 -37.99
C VAL A 135 -10.05 6.10 -39.20
N LYS A 136 -9.00 6.89 -39.03
CA LYS A 136 -8.44 7.83 -40.00
C LYS A 136 -6.98 7.50 -40.35
N ARG A 137 -6.41 8.13 -41.39
CA ARG A 137 -5.04 7.90 -41.88
C ARG A 137 -4.36 9.19 -42.32
N THR A 138 -3.18 9.47 -41.77
CA THR A 138 -2.23 10.45 -42.32
C THR A 138 -1.32 9.77 -43.35
N ALA A 139 -0.46 10.53 -44.02
CA ALA A 139 0.62 9.98 -44.85
C ALA A 139 1.65 9.13 -44.06
N GLU A 140 1.62 9.18 -42.71
CA GLU A 140 2.60 8.52 -41.85
C GLU A 140 2.03 7.38 -41.00
N TYR A 141 0.77 7.47 -40.55
CA TYR A 141 0.16 6.50 -39.63
C TYR A 141 -1.38 6.50 -39.66
N ILE A 142 -1.96 5.41 -39.15
CA ILE A 142 -3.40 5.28 -38.88
C ILE A 142 -3.69 5.88 -37.50
N TYR A 143 -4.86 6.50 -37.30
CA TYR A 143 -5.24 7.10 -36.03
C TYR A 143 -6.74 7.09 -35.76
N VAL A 144 -7.12 7.37 -34.51
CA VAL A 144 -8.49 7.74 -34.07
C VAL A 144 -8.39 9.05 -33.29
N LYS A 145 -9.43 9.87 -33.32
CA LYS A 145 -9.59 11.02 -32.41
C LYS A 145 -10.71 10.74 -31.41
N ILE A 146 -10.54 11.24 -30.19
CA ILE A 146 -11.61 11.34 -29.21
C ILE A 146 -11.66 12.78 -28.70
N ASP A 147 -12.83 13.39 -28.83
CA ASP A 147 -13.15 14.70 -28.28
C ASP A 147 -13.87 14.51 -26.93
N PHE A 148 -13.54 15.32 -25.93
CA PHE A 148 -14.09 15.20 -24.58
C PHE A 148 -14.00 16.53 -23.82
N ASP A 149 -14.88 16.72 -22.85
CA ASP A 149 -14.76 17.80 -21.87
C ASP A 149 -13.89 17.31 -20.70
N CYS A 150 -12.85 18.09 -20.38
CA CYS A 150 -11.96 17.83 -19.26
C CYS A 150 -12.40 18.66 -18.05
N GLU A 151 -12.79 18.00 -16.96
CA GLU A 151 -13.13 18.61 -15.67
C GLU A 151 -12.14 18.20 -14.58
N PHE A 152 -11.84 19.12 -13.66
CA PHE A 152 -10.96 18.87 -12.53
C PHE A 152 -11.41 19.66 -11.29
N GLY A 153 -11.69 18.96 -10.19
CA GLY A 153 -12.23 19.57 -8.97
C GLY A 153 -11.22 20.35 -8.12
N SER A 154 -9.92 20.20 -8.38
CA SER A 154 -8.85 20.76 -7.56
C SER A 154 -8.55 22.24 -7.86
N ARG A 155 -7.95 22.93 -6.88
CA ARG A 155 -7.59 24.34 -7.00
C ARG A 155 -6.12 24.51 -7.37
N HIS A 156 -5.82 25.56 -8.12
CA HIS A 156 -4.46 25.93 -8.49
C HIS A 156 -3.72 26.47 -7.26
N ARG A 157 -2.55 25.90 -6.92
CA ARG A 157 -1.83 26.15 -5.65
C ARG A 157 -1.50 27.61 -5.42
N GLN A 158 -1.18 28.36 -6.48
CA GLN A 158 -0.75 29.76 -6.39
C GLN A 158 -1.94 30.74 -6.36
N THR A 159 -2.92 30.57 -7.27
CA THR A 159 -4.04 31.53 -7.44
C THR A 159 -5.29 31.17 -6.65
N LYS A 160 -5.37 29.94 -6.11
CA LYS A 160 -6.53 29.34 -5.41
C LYS A 160 -7.84 29.26 -6.22
N SER A 161 -7.79 29.61 -7.50
CA SER A 161 -8.89 29.38 -8.46
C SER A 161 -9.08 27.88 -8.71
N GLY A 162 -10.32 27.46 -8.97
CA GLY A 162 -10.58 26.15 -9.56
C GLY A 162 -10.00 26.06 -10.99
N TYR A 163 -9.82 24.84 -11.48
CA TYR A 163 -9.50 24.61 -12.89
C TYR A 163 -10.69 25.00 -13.80
N THR A 164 -10.41 25.63 -14.94
CA THR A 164 -11.41 25.96 -15.96
C THR A 164 -11.64 24.75 -16.85
N SER A 165 -12.89 24.30 -17.00
CA SER A 165 -13.21 23.19 -17.91
C SER A 165 -12.87 23.55 -19.35
N HIS A 166 -12.22 22.63 -20.07
CA HIS A 166 -11.83 22.79 -21.47
C HIS A 166 -12.26 21.58 -22.29
N GLN A 167 -12.83 21.84 -23.48
CA GLN A 167 -13.09 20.81 -24.47
C GLN A 167 -11.79 20.49 -25.23
N ARG A 168 -11.37 19.22 -25.20
CA ARG A 168 -10.09 18.73 -25.73
C ARG A 168 -10.32 17.73 -26.85
N THR A 169 -9.36 17.65 -27.77
CA THR A 169 -9.23 16.56 -28.76
C THR A 169 -7.95 15.78 -28.48
N MET A 170 -8.06 14.48 -28.25
CA MET A 170 -6.89 13.59 -28.17
C MET A 170 -6.77 12.74 -29.43
N GLU A 171 -5.55 12.61 -29.95
CA GLU A 171 -5.24 11.83 -31.14
C GLU A 171 -4.43 10.59 -30.78
N PHE A 172 -4.93 9.43 -31.20
CA PHE A 172 -4.43 8.10 -30.87
C PHE A 172 -3.90 7.43 -32.14
N ARG A 173 -2.58 7.30 -32.25
CA ARG A 173 -1.89 6.62 -33.36
C ARG A 173 -1.96 5.11 -33.18
N ALA A 174 -2.21 4.38 -34.27
CA ALA A 174 -2.24 2.91 -34.32
C ALA A 174 -1.14 2.36 -35.24
N ASP A 175 -0.19 1.63 -34.66
CA ASP A 175 0.89 0.93 -35.36
C ASP A 175 0.61 -0.58 -35.44
N LYS A 176 0.92 -1.22 -36.59
CA LYS A 176 0.64 -2.65 -36.82
C LYS A 176 1.85 -3.53 -36.48
N ALA A 177 1.85 -4.11 -35.28
CA ALA A 177 2.87 -5.03 -34.80
C ALA A 177 2.50 -6.49 -35.17
N GLY A 178 2.85 -6.90 -36.40
CA GLY A 178 2.57 -8.24 -36.91
C GLY A 178 1.07 -8.51 -37.04
N LYS A 179 0.50 -9.35 -36.17
CA LYS A 179 -0.94 -9.66 -36.12
C LYS A 179 -1.74 -8.82 -35.12
N LYS A 180 -1.13 -7.85 -34.43
CA LYS A 180 -1.80 -6.99 -33.45
C LYS A 180 -1.64 -5.51 -33.82
N TRP A 181 -2.63 -4.72 -33.40
CA TRP A 181 -2.49 -3.27 -33.32
C TRP A 181 -1.97 -2.87 -31.94
N LEU A 182 -1.10 -1.87 -31.92
CA LEU A 182 -0.65 -1.14 -30.74
C LEU A 182 -1.08 0.32 -30.92
N VAL A 183 -1.82 0.86 -29.95
CA VAL A 183 -2.29 2.25 -29.98
C VAL A 183 -1.52 3.08 -28.96
N TYR A 184 -1.25 4.34 -29.29
CA TYR A 184 -0.52 5.30 -28.45
C TYR A 184 -1.08 6.71 -28.61
N ILE A 185 -1.14 7.48 -27.53
CA ILE A 185 -1.48 8.91 -27.57
C ILE A 185 -0.32 9.67 -28.25
N VAL A 186 -0.64 10.49 -29.26
CA VAL A 186 0.35 11.30 -30.03
C VAL A 186 0.12 12.81 -29.99
N ARG A 187 -1.08 13.26 -29.63
CA ARG A 187 -1.39 14.68 -29.41
C ARG A 187 -2.55 14.84 -28.44
N ILE A 188 -2.49 15.89 -27.62
CA ILE A 188 -3.64 16.42 -26.88
C ILE A 188 -3.76 17.90 -27.26
N GLY A 189 -4.88 18.28 -27.85
CA GLY A 189 -5.15 19.63 -28.34
C GLY A 189 -6.42 20.22 -27.75
N ASN A 190 -6.66 21.50 -28.01
CA ASN A 190 -7.98 22.09 -27.83
C ASN A 190 -8.92 21.55 -28.92
N TYR A 191 -10.19 21.33 -28.58
CA TYR A 191 -11.20 20.95 -29.57
C TYR A 191 -11.44 22.08 -30.58
N VAL A 192 -11.60 21.71 -31.85
CA VAL A 192 -11.94 22.61 -32.94
C VAL A 192 -13.14 22.01 -33.66
N LEU A 193 -14.28 22.69 -33.55
CA LEU A 193 -15.54 22.25 -34.16
C LEU A 193 -15.42 22.35 -35.70
N PRO A 194 -15.60 21.24 -36.46
CA PRO A 194 -15.44 21.24 -37.91
C PRO A 194 -16.53 22.08 -38.58
N GLN A 195 -16.18 22.78 -39.66
CA GLN A 195 -17.10 23.71 -40.34
C GLN A 195 -18.15 23.00 -41.21
N ASN A 196 -17.92 21.74 -41.59
CA ASN A 196 -18.87 20.90 -42.32
C ASN A 196 -18.53 19.40 -42.19
N GLU A 197 -19.44 18.54 -42.65
CA GLU A 197 -19.25 17.08 -42.62
C GLU A 197 -18.08 16.57 -43.47
N GLN A 198 -17.66 17.28 -44.53
CA GLN A 198 -16.53 16.84 -45.37
C GLN A 198 -15.20 16.99 -44.61
N GLU A 199 -15.08 18.04 -43.79
CA GLU A 199 -13.96 18.24 -42.88
C GLU A 199 -13.97 17.21 -41.73
N GLU A 200 -15.14 16.85 -41.21
CA GLU A 200 -15.26 15.77 -40.21
C GLU A 200 -14.90 14.38 -40.79
N ARG A 201 -15.35 14.07 -42.01
CA ARG A 201 -15.04 12.81 -42.72
C ARG A 201 -13.63 12.79 -43.34
N LEU A 202 -12.87 13.89 -43.24
CA LEU A 202 -11.53 14.00 -43.81
C LEU A 202 -10.59 12.93 -43.23
N ASN A 203 -9.79 12.30 -44.09
CA ASN A 203 -8.86 11.21 -43.78
C ASN A 203 -9.49 9.88 -43.32
N ASP A 204 -10.81 9.69 -43.40
CA ASP A 204 -11.45 8.41 -43.01
C ASP A 204 -10.92 7.20 -43.80
N VAL A 205 -10.58 6.13 -43.09
CA VAL A 205 -10.13 4.87 -43.69
C VAL A 205 -11.33 4.08 -44.16
N LYS A 206 -11.41 3.81 -45.47
CA LYS A 206 -12.34 2.83 -46.03
C LYS A 206 -12.03 1.44 -45.47
N LEU A 207 -12.79 1.03 -44.46
CA LEU A 207 -12.65 -0.28 -43.83
C LEU A 207 -12.98 -1.39 -44.84
N TRP A 208 -12.16 -2.43 -44.85
CA TRP A 208 -12.37 -3.60 -45.69
C TRP A 208 -13.33 -4.57 -45.00
N PRO A 209 -14.35 -5.11 -45.71
CA PRO A 209 -15.19 -6.18 -45.16
C PRO A 209 -14.33 -7.36 -44.71
N ASP A 210 -14.61 -7.87 -43.52
CA ASP A 210 -14.05 -9.15 -43.08
C ASP A 210 -14.56 -10.27 -43.99
N ILE A 211 -13.63 -11.09 -44.52
CA ILE A 211 -13.97 -12.08 -45.55
C ILE A 211 -14.73 -13.25 -44.92
N GLN A 212 -16.06 -13.18 -45.01
CA GLN A 212 -16.95 -14.33 -45.01
C GLN A 212 -17.84 -14.30 -46.27
N THR A 213 -18.56 -15.39 -46.52
CA THR A 213 -19.30 -15.64 -47.77
C THR A 213 -20.53 -14.73 -47.95
N LYS A 214 -20.85 -14.40 -49.21
CA LYS A 214 -22.07 -13.66 -49.68
C LYS A 214 -23.39 -14.33 -49.21
N THR A 215 -24.62 -13.76 -49.27
CA THR A 215 -25.29 -12.69 -50.08
C THR A 215 -26.65 -12.36 -49.40
N THR A 216 -27.42 -11.25 -49.52
CA THR A 216 -27.40 -9.95 -50.25
C THR A 216 -28.40 -8.94 -49.58
N GLY A 217 -28.47 -7.69 -50.07
CA GLY A 217 -29.65 -6.78 -50.01
C GLY A 217 -29.43 -5.44 -49.27
N GLU A 218 -29.53 -4.26 -49.92
CA GLU A 218 -30.75 -3.45 -50.26
C GLU A 218 -31.03 -2.38 -49.16
N SER A 219 -31.58 -1.16 -49.33
CA SER A 219 -31.90 -0.18 -50.44
C SER A 219 -32.37 1.17 -49.74
N VAL A 220 -32.74 2.37 -50.26
CA VAL A 220 -33.04 3.06 -51.56
C VAL A 220 -32.78 4.60 -51.38
N GLY A 221 -32.60 5.41 -52.45
CA GLY A 221 -33.05 6.84 -52.52
C GLY A 221 -32.00 7.98 -52.58
N ALA A 222 -32.25 9.15 -53.19
CA ALA A 222 -33.38 9.62 -54.03
C ALA A 222 -33.06 10.90 -54.88
N GLU A 223 -33.79 11.11 -56.00
CA GLU A 223 -34.10 12.41 -56.69
C GLU A 223 -32.90 13.22 -57.31
N LEU A 224 -33.00 14.26 -58.18
CA LEU A 224 -33.99 14.97 -59.05
C LEU A 224 -33.15 15.74 -60.17
N SER A 225 -33.58 16.54 -61.18
CA SER A 225 -34.84 17.12 -61.73
C SER A 225 -34.69 17.53 -63.24
N GLN A 226 -35.68 18.26 -63.79
CA GLN A 226 -35.71 19.09 -65.04
C GLN A 226 -36.50 20.41 -64.71
N PRO A 227 -36.56 21.53 -65.49
CA PRO A 227 -36.61 21.61 -66.98
C PRO A 227 -36.20 22.96 -67.68
N GLU A 228 -35.04 23.06 -68.36
CA GLU A 228 -34.72 24.25 -69.22
C GLU A 228 -34.15 23.94 -70.61
N ILE A 229 -33.86 22.67 -70.95
CA ILE A 229 -33.13 22.31 -72.19
C ILE A 229 -34.06 22.16 -73.42
N GLN A 230 -35.37 22.07 -73.23
CA GLN A 230 -36.33 21.70 -74.29
C GLN A 230 -36.35 22.66 -75.48
N GLU A 231 -36.24 23.99 -75.27
CA GLU A 231 -36.35 25.00 -76.34
C GLU A 231 -35.18 24.97 -77.35
N LEU A 232 -34.03 24.39 -76.97
CA LEU A 232 -32.87 24.24 -77.86
C LEU A 232 -32.96 22.99 -78.76
N LEU A 233 -33.71 21.96 -78.36
CA LEU A 233 -33.81 20.71 -79.12
C LEU A 233 -34.67 20.86 -80.39
N ASP A 234 -35.75 21.63 -80.28
CA ASP A 234 -36.81 21.71 -81.30
C ASP A 234 -36.39 22.45 -82.59
N LYS A 235 -35.22 23.10 -82.60
CA LYS A 235 -34.65 23.74 -83.81
C LYS A 235 -33.88 22.79 -84.72
N GLU A 236 -33.13 21.83 -84.18
CA GLU A 236 -32.25 20.97 -84.99
C GLU A 236 -33.01 19.79 -85.61
N ILE A 237 -34.02 19.26 -84.90
CA ILE A 237 -34.92 18.18 -85.36
C ILE A 237 -35.60 18.54 -86.71
N LYS A 238 -35.85 19.83 -86.94
CA LYS A 238 -36.52 20.34 -88.15
C LYS A 238 -35.64 20.34 -89.42
N ARG A 239 -34.34 20.06 -89.32
CA ARG A 239 -33.41 20.11 -90.47
C ARG A 239 -33.08 18.74 -91.09
N LEU A 240 -33.23 17.66 -90.33
CA LEU A 240 -32.68 16.34 -90.69
C LEU A 240 -33.74 15.28 -91.03
N THR A 241 -35.00 15.68 -91.22
CA THR A 241 -36.14 14.75 -91.33
C THR A 241 -36.59 14.48 -92.79
N ASP A 242 -36.31 15.38 -93.73
CA ASP A 242 -37.30 15.63 -94.80
C ASP A 242 -37.23 14.74 -96.07
N GLU A 243 -36.16 13.97 -96.35
CA GLU A 243 -36.03 13.26 -97.64
C GLU A 243 -35.55 11.79 -97.61
N PHE A 244 -36.53 10.88 -97.81
CA PHE A 244 -36.44 9.60 -98.53
C PHE A 244 -35.49 8.48 -98.05
N LYS A 245 -35.80 7.89 -96.89
CA LYS A 245 -35.39 6.53 -96.48
C LYS A 245 -36.54 5.64 -95.93
N ILE A 246 -37.77 5.97 -96.30
CA ILE A 246 -38.98 5.61 -95.55
C ILE A 246 -39.54 4.23 -95.95
N ASP A 247 -39.03 3.16 -95.30
CA ASP A 247 -39.82 1.97 -94.91
C ASP A 247 -39.07 1.08 -93.89
N GLN A 248 -37.77 0.83 -94.12
CA GLN A 248 -36.93 0.04 -93.21
C GLN A 248 -36.68 0.77 -91.88
N GLU A 249 -36.15 2.00 -91.93
CA GLU A 249 -35.81 2.78 -90.72
C GLU A 249 -37.04 3.11 -89.86
N ALA A 250 -38.23 3.21 -90.47
CA ALA A 250 -39.48 3.43 -89.75
C ALA A 250 -39.88 2.21 -88.89
N LYS A 251 -39.82 1.01 -89.46
CA LYS A 251 -40.09 -0.25 -88.73
C LYS A 251 -39.01 -0.53 -87.68
N GLU A 252 -37.75 -0.25 -88.00
CA GLU A 252 -36.64 -0.40 -87.05
C GLU A 252 -36.76 0.58 -85.86
N LYS A 253 -37.19 1.82 -86.10
CA LYS A 253 -37.46 2.81 -85.04
C LYS A 253 -38.60 2.36 -84.12
N ILE A 254 -39.71 1.90 -84.68
CA ILE A 254 -40.85 1.37 -83.90
C ILE A 254 -40.42 0.15 -83.06
N VAL A 255 -39.67 -0.79 -83.65
CA VAL A 255 -39.14 -1.95 -82.92
C VAL A 255 -38.19 -1.53 -81.79
N LYS A 256 -37.25 -0.61 -82.03
CA LYS A 256 -36.34 -0.09 -80.99
C LYS A 256 -37.07 0.65 -79.88
N GLU A 257 -38.15 1.37 -80.19
CA GLU A 257 -38.96 2.05 -79.18
C GLU A 257 -39.75 1.06 -78.31
N ILE A 258 -40.30 -0.02 -78.89
CA ILE A 258 -40.98 -1.08 -78.13
C ILE A 258 -39.96 -1.89 -77.31
N LEU A 259 -38.78 -2.20 -77.85
CA LEU A 259 -37.70 -2.86 -77.10
C LEU A 259 -37.22 -2.01 -75.92
N ASN A 260 -37.00 -0.71 -76.10
CA ASN A 260 -36.61 0.16 -74.99
C ASN A 260 -37.69 0.24 -73.92
N LYS A 261 -38.99 0.24 -74.30
CA LYS A 261 -40.10 0.13 -73.34
C LYS A 261 -40.13 -1.24 -72.63
N ALA A 262 -39.77 -2.33 -73.31
CA ALA A 262 -39.68 -3.66 -72.74
C ALA A 262 -38.48 -3.80 -71.76
N ASP A 263 -37.32 -3.22 -72.08
CA ASP A 263 -36.16 -3.15 -71.16
C ASP A 263 -36.46 -2.24 -69.95
N ILE A 264 -37.20 -1.14 -70.13
CA ILE A 264 -37.65 -0.27 -69.03
C ILE A 264 -38.64 -1.02 -68.12
N ALA A 265 -39.68 -1.67 -68.67
CA ALA A 265 -40.63 -2.46 -67.89
C ALA A 265 -39.93 -3.61 -67.15
N PHE A 266 -39.00 -4.30 -67.82
CA PHE A 266 -38.18 -5.35 -67.21
C PHE A 266 -37.29 -4.82 -66.08
N GLY A 267 -36.70 -3.64 -66.25
CA GLY A 267 -35.94 -2.93 -65.22
C GLY A 267 -36.78 -2.35 -64.07
N GLN A 268 -38.11 -2.30 -64.24
CA GLN A 268 -39.10 -1.91 -63.22
C GLN A 268 -39.79 -3.13 -62.58
N GLU A 269 -39.33 -4.34 -62.89
CA GLU A 269 -39.90 -5.63 -62.45
C GLU A 269 -41.35 -5.91 -62.92
N ASP A 270 -41.89 -5.13 -63.88
CA ASP A 270 -43.16 -5.46 -64.57
C ASP A 270 -42.91 -6.53 -65.64
N LEU A 271 -42.83 -7.78 -65.17
CA LEU A 271 -42.54 -8.94 -66.02
C LEU A 271 -43.65 -9.24 -67.04
N GLU A 272 -44.91 -8.90 -66.73
CA GLU A 272 -46.06 -9.20 -67.59
C GLU A 272 -46.12 -8.24 -68.79
N GLU A 273 -45.99 -6.93 -68.56
CA GLU A 273 -45.91 -5.96 -69.65
C GLU A 273 -44.58 -6.10 -70.43
N ALA A 274 -43.45 -6.36 -69.75
CA ALA A 274 -42.19 -6.63 -70.43
C ALA A 274 -42.28 -7.85 -71.37
N ARG A 275 -42.83 -8.98 -70.89
CA ARG A 275 -43.08 -10.18 -71.72
C ARG A 275 -43.90 -9.82 -72.95
N LYS A 276 -45.03 -9.16 -72.75
CA LYS A 276 -45.98 -8.76 -73.80
C LYS A 276 -45.31 -7.92 -74.88
N LEU A 277 -44.51 -6.92 -74.51
CA LEU A 277 -43.77 -6.06 -75.45
C LEU A 277 -42.66 -6.84 -76.20
N TYR A 278 -41.90 -7.71 -75.52
CA TYR A 278 -40.89 -8.55 -76.18
C TYR A 278 -41.51 -9.58 -77.16
N GLU A 279 -42.64 -10.21 -76.81
CA GLU A 279 -43.34 -11.13 -77.71
C GLU A 279 -44.01 -10.40 -78.89
N GLN A 280 -44.49 -9.17 -78.69
CA GLN A 280 -44.97 -8.30 -79.75
C GLN A 280 -43.87 -7.99 -80.77
N VAL A 281 -42.66 -7.60 -80.33
CA VAL A 281 -41.51 -7.37 -81.23
C VAL A 281 -41.12 -8.65 -81.97
N LYS A 282 -40.97 -9.77 -81.25
CA LYS A 282 -40.62 -11.09 -81.82
C LYS A 282 -41.60 -11.54 -82.90
N THR A 283 -42.88 -11.16 -82.79
CA THR A 283 -43.92 -11.48 -83.77
C THR A 283 -43.91 -10.49 -84.95
N PHE A 284 -43.67 -9.21 -84.69
CA PHE A 284 -43.66 -8.14 -85.70
C PHE A 284 -42.41 -8.17 -86.60
N TRP A 285 -41.24 -8.57 -86.07
CA TRP A 285 -40.00 -8.71 -86.84
C TRP A 285 -39.10 -9.85 -86.30
N PRO A 286 -39.28 -11.11 -86.76
CA PRO A 286 -38.62 -12.28 -86.15
C PRO A 286 -37.08 -12.31 -86.22
N ASN A 287 -36.47 -11.60 -87.17
CA ASN A 287 -35.03 -11.71 -87.48
C ASN A 287 -34.13 -10.65 -86.80
N ILE A 288 -34.68 -9.64 -86.13
CA ILE A 288 -33.90 -8.56 -85.51
C ILE A 288 -33.66 -8.85 -84.03
N GLU A 289 -32.41 -8.71 -83.59
CA GLU A 289 -31.93 -8.96 -82.22
C GLU A 289 -32.45 -10.23 -81.53
N SER A 290 -32.77 -11.27 -82.30
CA SER A 290 -33.49 -12.47 -81.83
C SER A 290 -32.81 -13.18 -80.65
N ARG A 291 -31.47 -13.08 -80.54
CA ARG A 291 -30.69 -13.59 -79.39
C ARG A 291 -30.86 -12.79 -78.10
N HIS A 292 -31.07 -11.48 -78.17
CA HIS A 292 -31.35 -10.62 -77.01
C HIS A 292 -32.78 -10.88 -76.53
N ILE A 293 -33.77 -10.75 -77.42
CA ILE A 293 -35.19 -10.94 -77.09
C ILE A 293 -35.44 -12.35 -76.53
N ALA A 294 -34.88 -13.39 -77.16
CA ALA A 294 -34.96 -14.75 -76.65
C ALA A 294 -34.09 -15.01 -75.42
N ARG A 295 -33.25 -14.08 -74.96
CA ARG A 295 -32.60 -14.11 -73.64
C ARG A 295 -33.50 -13.46 -72.60
N GLN A 296 -34.01 -12.25 -72.86
CA GLN A 296 -34.91 -11.55 -71.95
C GLN A 296 -36.17 -12.37 -71.68
N LEU A 297 -36.86 -12.89 -72.70
CA LEU A 297 -38.03 -13.76 -72.52
C LEU A 297 -37.74 -15.04 -71.71
N ARG A 298 -36.53 -15.61 -71.84
CA ARG A 298 -36.11 -16.74 -70.98
C ARG A 298 -35.78 -16.31 -69.56
N ARG A 299 -35.24 -15.10 -69.34
CA ARG A 299 -34.99 -14.59 -67.99
C ARG A 299 -36.28 -14.15 -67.30
N ILE A 300 -37.25 -13.59 -68.03
CA ILE A 300 -38.60 -13.29 -67.58
C ILE A 300 -39.32 -14.59 -67.18
N ALA A 301 -39.33 -15.61 -68.04
CA ALA A 301 -39.91 -16.92 -67.70
C ALA A 301 -39.21 -17.59 -66.50
N GLN A 302 -37.89 -17.39 -66.32
CA GLN A 302 -37.19 -17.82 -65.10
C GLN A 302 -37.60 -17.00 -63.88
N LEU A 303 -37.73 -15.67 -63.99
CA LEU A 303 -38.09 -14.77 -62.89
C LEU A 303 -39.54 -14.99 -62.43
N GLU A 304 -40.48 -15.22 -63.35
CA GLU A 304 -41.85 -15.62 -63.03
C GLU A 304 -41.91 -16.97 -62.33
N GLU A 305 -41.16 -17.99 -62.78
CA GLU A 305 -41.12 -19.29 -62.12
C GLU A 305 -40.33 -19.24 -60.79
N GLU A 306 -39.33 -18.36 -60.68
CA GLU A 306 -38.66 -18.01 -59.42
C GLU A 306 -39.66 -17.35 -58.45
N LEU A 307 -40.46 -16.37 -58.87
CA LEU A 307 -41.51 -15.71 -58.07
C LEU A 307 -42.62 -16.69 -57.67
N ARG A 308 -43.10 -17.52 -58.60
CA ARG A 308 -44.14 -18.54 -58.38
C ARG A 308 -43.70 -19.63 -57.41
N THR A 309 -42.43 -20.04 -57.46
CA THR A 309 -41.88 -21.05 -56.54
C THR A 309 -41.23 -20.46 -55.28
N LYS A 310 -41.07 -19.13 -55.17
CA LYS A 310 -40.50 -18.45 -54.00
C LYS A 310 -41.28 -18.75 -52.70
N PRO A 311 -42.63 -18.70 -52.64
CA PRO A 311 -43.37 -19.09 -51.43
C PRO A 311 -43.17 -20.57 -51.06
N GLU A 312 -43.09 -21.46 -52.04
CA GLU A 312 -42.88 -22.90 -51.80
C GLU A 312 -41.48 -23.20 -51.28
N ARG A 313 -40.45 -22.55 -51.83
CA ARG A 313 -39.06 -22.65 -51.37
C ARG A 313 -38.91 -22.07 -49.96
N MET A 314 -39.49 -20.91 -49.69
CA MET A 314 -39.51 -20.28 -48.36
C MET A 314 -40.25 -21.15 -47.33
N SER A 315 -41.42 -21.69 -47.70
CA SER A 315 -42.19 -22.61 -46.86
C SER A 315 -41.39 -23.86 -46.52
N LEU A 316 -40.72 -24.48 -47.52
CA LEU A 316 -39.85 -25.64 -47.31
C LEU A 316 -38.64 -25.30 -46.41
N GLU A 317 -37.98 -24.16 -46.61
CA GLU A 317 -36.84 -23.74 -45.80
C GLU A 317 -37.25 -23.52 -44.33
N PHE A 318 -38.35 -22.81 -44.09
CA PHE A 318 -38.90 -22.63 -42.74
C PHE A 318 -39.37 -23.97 -42.13
N ALA A 319 -39.97 -24.88 -42.91
CA ALA A 319 -40.36 -26.21 -42.43
C ALA A 319 -39.14 -27.10 -42.08
N LEU A 320 -38.01 -26.93 -42.76
CA LEU A 320 -36.73 -27.56 -42.43
C LEU A 320 -36.12 -26.97 -41.16
N LYS A 321 -36.13 -25.64 -40.98
CA LYS A 321 -35.74 -24.98 -39.73
C LYS A 321 -36.61 -25.45 -38.56
N GLY A 322 -37.93 -25.55 -38.76
CA GLY A 322 -38.88 -26.11 -37.79
C GLY A 322 -38.57 -27.56 -37.43
N ARG A 323 -38.24 -28.41 -38.41
CA ARG A 323 -37.86 -29.81 -38.18
C ARG A 323 -36.54 -29.93 -37.39
N ASN A 324 -35.57 -29.07 -37.68
CA ASN A 324 -34.30 -29.03 -36.95
C ASN A 324 -34.50 -28.58 -35.50
N ALA A 325 -35.29 -27.53 -35.26
CA ALA A 325 -35.65 -27.09 -33.91
C ALA A 325 -36.46 -28.14 -33.13
N GLU A 326 -37.38 -28.85 -33.79
CA GLU A 326 -38.16 -29.96 -33.19
C GLU A 326 -37.26 -31.13 -32.75
N ARG A 327 -36.25 -31.49 -33.58
CA ARG A 327 -35.22 -32.49 -33.24
C ARG A 327 -34.28 -32.02 -32.12
N LEU A 328 -34.08 -30.72 -31.94
CA LEU A 328 -33.27 -30.12 -30.87
C LEU A 328 -34.09 -29.79 -29.61
N HIS A 329 -35.30 -30.32 -29.51
CA HIS A 329 -36.23 -30.12 -28.39
C HIS A 329 -36.72 -28.67 -28.16
N ARG A 330 -36.52 -27.77 -29.14
CA ARG A 330 -36.87 -26.34 -29.05
C ARG A 330 -38.29 -26.07 -29.55
N TYR A 331 -39.30 -26.62 -28.88
CA TYR A 331 -40.67 -26.66 -29.43
C TYR A 331 -41.31 -25.28 -29.71
N ALA A 332 -41.01 -24.26 -28.91
CA ALA A 332 -41.46 -22.89 -29.18
C ALA A 332 -40.81 -22.32 -30.45
N GLU A 333 -39.51 -22.57 -30.67
CA GLU A 333 -38.79 -22.18 -31.89
C GLU A 333 -39.32 -22.96 -33.10
N ALA A 334 -39.51 -24.28 -32.96
CA ALA A 334 -40.06 -25.15 -33.98
C ALA A 334 -41.47 -24.72 -34.41
N LYS A 335 -42.33 -24.39 -33.44
CA LYS A 335 -43.67 -23.84 -33.68
C LYS A 335 -43.57 -22.54 -34.49
N ASN A 336 -42.70 -21.61 -34.11
CA ASN A 336 -42.55 -20.32 -34.78
C ASN A 336 -42.02 -20.47 -36.21
N TRP A 337 -41.09 -21.41 -36.46
CA TRP A 337 -40.65 -21.74 -37.81
C TRP A 337 -41.74 -22.42 -38.65
N TYR A 338 -42.55 -23.32 -38.06
CA TYR A 338 -43.68 -23.91 -38.77
C TYR A 338 -44.83 -22.92 -39.04
N ALA A 339 -45.07 -21.95 -38.14
CA ALA A 339 -45.98 -20.84 -38.40
C ALA A 339 -45.53 -20.02 -39.60
N LYS A 340 -44.24 -19.62 -39.65
CA LYS A 340 -43.66 -18.97 -40.83
C LYS A 340 -43.75 -19.82 -42.10
N ALA A 341 -43.57 -21.14 -42.00
CA ALA A 341 -43.73 -22.04 -43.14
C ALA A 341 -45.18 -22.06 -43.68
N TYR A 342 -46.16 -22.00 -42.77
CA TYR A 342 -47.59 -21.95 -43.07
C TYR A 342 -48.04 -20.58 -43.61
N GLU A 343 -47.48 -19.47 -43.08
CA GLU A 343 -47.69 -18.12 -43.60
C GLU A 343 -47.29 -17.98 -45.08
N GLN A 344 -46.27 -18.74 -45.53
CA GLN A 344 -45.84 -18.78 -46.94
C GLN A 344 -46.70 -19.71 -47.81
N LYS A 345 -47.43 -20.68 -47.22
CA LYS A 345 -48.38 -21.55 -47.95
C LYS A 345 -49.46 -22.11 -47.00
N PRO A 346 -50.60 -21.39 -46.82
CA PRO A 346 -51.64 -21.77 -45.86
C PRO A 346 -52.33 -23.12 -46.16
N ASP A 347 -52.29 -23.60 -47.40
CA ASP A 347 -53.00 -24.81 -47.84
C ASP A 347 -52.35 -26.13 -47.35
N GLN A 348 -51.41 -26.06 -46.39
CA GLN A 348 -50.70 -27.22 -45.84
C GLN A 348 -51.27 -27.67 -44.49
N ASP A 349 -52.32 -28.47 -44.56
CA ASP A 349 -52.93 -29.24 -43.46
C ASP A 349 -51.90 -29.93 -42.54
N SER A 350 -50.80 -30.42 -43.12
CA SER A 350 -49.72 -31.11 -42.40
C SER A 350 -48.84 -30.17 -41.55
N LEU A 351 -48.71 -28.90 -41.93
CA LEU A 351 -48.05 -27.87 -41.12
C LEU A 351 -48.96 -27.39 -39.99
N LEU A 352 -50.26 -27.19 -40.27
CA LEU A 352 -51.23 -26.79 -39.25
C LEU A 352 -51.30 -27.81 -38.12
N ARG A 353 -51.48 -29.10 -38.46
CA ARG A 353 -51.46 -30.21 -37.48
C ARG A 353 -50.13 -30.32 -36.72
N LYS A 354 -49.00 -29.92 -37.32
CA LYS A 354 -47.71 -29.84 -36.60
C LYS A 354 -47.69 -28.69 -35.58
N ILE A 355 -48.19 -27.51 -35.94
CA ILE A 355 -48.32 -26.36 -35.04
C ILE A 355 -49.24 -26.70 -33.85
N GLU A 356 -50.37 -27.38 -34.10
CA GLU A 356 -51.30 -27.84 -33.07
C GLU A 356 -50.67 -28.85 -32.10
N ASN A 357 -50.01 -29.89 -32.62
CA ASN A 357 -49.31 -30.88 -31.80
C ASN A 357 -48.18 -30.26 -30.96
N LEU A 358 -47.45 -29.28 -31.51
CA LEU A 358 -46.44 -28.53 -30.76
C LEU A 358 -47.06 -27.62 -29.69
N ASN A 359 -48.19 -26.96 -29.96
CA ASN A 359 -48.94 -26.20 -28.94
C ASN A 359 -49.37 -27.09 -27.77
N LEU A 360 -49.86 -28.31 -28.04
CA LEU A 360 -50.23 -29.27 -27.00
C LEU A 360 -49.00 -29.73 -26.20
N ARG A 361 -47.90 -30.09 -26.87
CA ARG A 361 -46.63 -30.47 -26.24
C ARG A 361 -46.10 -29.38 -25.31
N ILE A 362 -46.01 -28.14 -25.80
CA ILE A 362 -45.56 -26.98 -25.00
C ILE A 362 -46.45 -26.82 -23.77
N ARG A 363 -47.78 -26.86 -23.92
CA ARG A 363 -48.72 -26.72 -22.79
C ARG A 363 -48.49 -27.76 -21.69
N VAL A 364 -48.30 -29.03 -22.06
CA VAL A 364 -48.07 -30.12 -21.09
C VAL A 364 -46.71 -29.98 -20.40
N LEU A 365 -45.64 -29.70 -21.15
CA LEU A 365 -44.30 -29.52 -20.58
C LEU A 365 -44.24 -28.30 -19.65
N SER A 366 -44.85 -27.17 -20.02
CA SER A 366 -44.93 -25.98 -19.17
C SER A 366 -45.78 -26.21 -17.91
N PHE A 367 -46.83 -27.03 -17.97
CA PHE A 367 -47.58 -27.44 -16.78
C PHE A 367 -46.71 -28.27 -15.82
N ILE A 368 -45.96 -29.23 -16.35
CA ILE A 368 -45.04 -30.06 -15.57
C ILE A 368 -43.93 -29.19 -14.94
N GLU A 369 -43.34 -28.27 -15.70
CA GLU A 369 -42.36 -27.31 -15.18
C GLU A 369 -42.93 -26.44 -14.05
N ALA A 370 -44.12 -25.85 -14.24
CA ALA A 370 -44.77 -25.05 -13.22
C ALA A 370 -44.95 -25.83 -11.91
N LYS A 371 -45.39 -27.10 -11.98
CA LYS A 371 -45.55 -27.95 -10.79
C LYS A 371 -44.22 -28.28 -10.10
N ILE A 372 -43.12 -28.42 -10.84
CA ILE A 372 -41.76 -28.56 -10.28
C ILE A 372 -41.29 -27.26 -9.60
N ILE A 373 -41.63 -26.09 -10.15
CA ILE A 373 -41.27 -24.76 -9.60
C ILE A 373 -42.10 -24.44 -8.34
N GLU A 374 -43.39 -24.77 -8.35
CA GLU A 374 -44.31 -24.68 -7.19
C GLU A 374 -43.94 -25.65 -6.04
N GLY A 375 -42.92 -26.51 -6.22
CA GLY A 375 -42.56 -27.56 -5.26
C GLY A 375 -43.49 -28.77 -5.24
N ASN A 376 -44.54 -28.78 -6.08
CA ASN A 376 -45.51 -29.87 -6.20
C ASN A 376 -44.99 -31.00 -7.11
N ALA A 377 -43.82 -31.54 -6.77
CA ALA A 377 -43.08 -32.49 -7.59
C ALA A 377 -43.81 -33.83 -7.80
N ASP A 378 -44.67 -34.27 -6.86
CA ASP A 378 -45.42 -35.53 -7.01
C ASP A 378 -46.40 -35.46 -8.19
N LYS A 379 -47.18 -34.37 -8.32
CA LYS A 379 -48.05 -34.17 -9.49
C LYS A 379 -47.29 -34.05 -10.81
N ALA A 380 -46.06 -33.52 -10.77
CA ALA A 380 -45.18 -33.50 -11.94
C ALA A 380 -44.72 -34.91 -12.34
N VAL A 381 -44.45 -35.81 -11.37
CA VAL A 381 -44.14 -37.22 -11.62
C VAL A 381 -45.38 -37.95 -12.16
N GLU A 382 -46.55 -37.79 -11.53
CA GLU A 382 -47.83 -38.40 -11.95
C GLU A 382 -48.20 -38.05 -13.41
N GLU A 383 -48.06 -36.77 -13.80
CA GLU A 383 -48.36 -36.35 -15.18
C GLU A 383 -47.34 -36.90 -16.17
N CYS A 384 -46.05 -36.93 -15.83
CA CYS A 384 -45.02 -37.56 -16.67
C CYS A 384 -45.27 -39.06 -16.84
N GLU A 385 -45.68 -39.77 -15.79
CA GLU A 385 -46.01 -41.20 -15.86
C GLU A 385 -47.24 -41.45 -16.75
N ARG A 386 -48.28 -40.64 -16.58
CA ARG A 386 -49.49 -40.68 -17.41
C ARG A 386 -49.18 -40.50 -18.91
N GLU A 387 -48.33 -39.53 -19.27
CA GLU A 387 -47.93 -39.34 -20.66
C GLU A 387 -46.98 -40.42 -21.17
N ILE A 388 -46.05 -40.91 -20.35
CA ILE A 388 -45.19 -42.05 -20.67
C ILE A 388 -46.03 -43.29 -21.04
N ASP A 389 -47.06 -43.61 -20.28
CA ASP A 389 -47.88 -44.79 -20.52
C ASP A 389 -48.85 -44.60 -21.71
N LYS A 390 -49.32 -43.37 -21.97
CA LYS A 390 -50.00 -43.01 -23.24
C LYS A 390 -49.10 -43.22 -24.46
N LEU A 391 -47.81 -42.87 -24.38
CA LEU A 391 -46.85 -43.08 -25.47
C LEU A 391 -46.55 -44.56 -25.71
N ARG A 392 -46.45 -45.35 -24.64
CA ARG A 392 -46.25 -46.81 -24.69
C ARG A 392 -47.47 -47.54 -25.25
N ASN A 393 -48.68 -47.14 -24.86
CA ASN A 393 -49.96 -47.73 -25.31
C ASN A 393 -49.95 -49.28 -25.27
N GLY A 394 -49.50 -49.84 -24.14
CA GLY A 394 -49.39 -51.29 -23.90
C GLY A 394 -48.28 -52.02 -24.68
N LYS A 395 -47.51 -51.36 -25.54
CA LYS A 395 -46.46 -52.00 -26.38
C LYS A 395 -45.11 -52.08 -25.65
N LYS A 396 -44.38 -53.18 -25.88
CA LYS A 396 -43.01 -53.40 -25.36
C LYS A 396 -41.94 -52.52 -26.02
N LYS A 397 -42.12 -52.12 -27.28
CA LYS A 397 -41.28 -51.13 -27.96
C LYS A 397 -42.13 -49.89 -28.29
N ILE A 398 -41.59 -48.72 -27.99
CA ILE A 398 -42.17 -47.43 -28.38
C ILE A 398 -41.88 -47.21 -29.88
N ASP A 399 -42.78 -46.49 -30.54
CA ASP A 399 -42.62 -46.04 -31.93
C ASP A 399 -41.40 -45.11 -32.06
N ASP A 400 -40.54 -45.32 -33.05
CA ASP A 400 -39.30 -44.55 -33.20
C ASP A 400 -39.57 -43.04 -33.39
N SER A 401 -40.73 -42.68 -33.98
CA SER A 401 -41.20 -41.28 -34.08
C SER A 401 -41.59 -40.63 -32.74
N LYS A 402 -41.79 -41.44 -31.70
CA LYS A 402 -42.19 -41.02 -30.35
C LYS A 402 -41.05 -41.08 -29.32
N LEU A 403 -39.83 -41.43 -29.72
CA LEU A 403 -38.68 -41.45 -28.81
C LEU A 403 -38.28 -40.05 -28.30
N PRO A 404 -38.30 -38.96 -29.11
CA PRO A 404 -38.19 -37.60 -28.58
C PRO A 404 -39.38 -37.25 -27.68
N LEU A 405 -40.57 -37.77 -28.02
CA LEU A 405 -41.79 -37.85 -27.19
C LEU A 405 -41.46 -38.19 -25.72
N PHE A 406 -40.88 -39.37 -25.60
CA PHE A 406 -40.66 -40.11 -24.36
C PHE A 406 -39.41 -39.64 -23.59
N SER A 407 -38.34 -39.23 -24.29
CA SER A 407 -37.12 -38.68 -23.68
C SER A 407 -37.39 -37.39 -22.90
N ASP A 408 -38.30 -36.53 -23.39
CA ASP A 408 -38.78 -35.37 -22.62
C ASP A 408 -39.39 -35.80 -21.28
N PHE A 409 -40.43 -36.65 -21.29
CA PHE A 409 -41.13 -37.01 -20.06
C PHE A 409 -40.23 -37.76 -19.07
N LEU A 410 -39.29 -38.57 -19.53
CA LEU A 410 -38.25 -39.14 -18.67
C LEU A 410 -37.35 -38.06 -18.04
N THR A 411 -36.95 -37.04 -18.80
CA THR A 411 -36.13 -35.92 -18.34
C THR A 411 -36.87 -35.07 -17.30
N TRP A 412 -38.13 -34.72 -17.57
CA TRP A 412 -38.97 -33.95 -16.65
C TRP A 412 -39.32 -34.73 -15.38
N LYS A 413 -39.64 -36.02 -15.51
CA LYS A 413 -39.80 -36.94 -14.37
C LYS A 413 -38.53 -37.04 -13.54
N ALA A 414 -37.36 -37.14 -14.18
CA ALA A 414 -36.08 -37.17 -13.48
C ALA A 414 -35.77 -35.87 -12.73
N ARG A 415 -36.08 -34.70 -13.34
CA ARG A 415 -35.98 -33.38 -12.70
C ARG A 415 -36.93 -33.26 -11.48
N ALA A 416 -38.14 -33.79 -11.58
CA ALA A 416 -39.09 -33.85 -10.45
C ALA A 416 -38.60 -34.79 -9.34
N LEU A 417 -38.18 -36.01 -9.67
CA LEU A 417 -37.61 -36.98 -8.72
C LEU A 417 -36.35 -36.45 -8.01
N ALA A 418 -35.50 -35.68 -8.71
CA ALA A 418 -34.35 -35.02 -8.11
C ALA A 418 -34.77 -33.98 -7.06
N LYS A 419 -35.82 -33.18 -7.32
CA LYS A 419 -36.40 -32.25 -6.32
C LYS A 419 -37.01 -32.96 -5.10
N GLN A 420 -37.41 -34.23 -5.24
CA GLN A 420 -37.85 -35.08 -4.13
C GLN A 420 -36.70 -35.78 -3.39
N ASN A 421 -35.44 -35.43 -3.67
CA ASN A 421 -34.23 -36.13 -3.19
C ASN A 421 -34.16 -37.62 -3.58
N LYS A 422 -34.97 -38.10 -4.54
CA LYS A 422 -34.98 -39.49 -5.04
C LYS A 422 -33.86 -39.71 -6.07
N SER A 423 -32.64 -39.29 -5.74
CA SER A 423 -31.52 -39.11 -6.67
C SER A 423 -31.14 -40.35 -7.49
N GLY A 424 -31.24 -41.55 -6.92
CA GLY A 424 -30.99 -42.80 -7.66
C GLY A 424 -32.06 -43.12 -8.71
N GLN A 425 -33.32 -42.76 -8.46
CA GLN A 425 -34.40 -42.89 -9.45
C GLN A 425 -34.25 -41.80 -10.53
N ALA A 426 -33.91 -40.57 -10.15
CA ALA A 426 -33.61 -39.49 -11.08
C ALA A 426 -32.45 -39.85 -12.02
N GLU A 427 -31.33 -40.37 -11.49
CA GLU A 427 -30.19 -40.83 -12.29
C GLU A 427 -30.60 -41.89 -13.32
N LYS A 428 -31.40 -42.89 -12.92
CA LYS A 428 -31.91 -43.91 -13.85
C LYS A 428 -32.72 -43.29 -14.98
N ASN A 429 -33.67 -42.41 -14.67
CA ASN A 429 -34.53 -41.79 -15.69
C ASN A 429 -33.73 -40.84 -16.61
N PHE A 430 -32.73 -40.09 -16.10
CA PHE A 430 -31.83 -39.30 -16.95
C PHE A 430 -30.89 -40.16 -17.83
N LYS A 431 -30.47 -41.33 -17.36
CA LYS A 431 -29.72 -42.29 -18.19
C LYS A 431 -30.60 -42.89 -19.28
N GLU A 432 -31.85 -43.24 -18.96
CA GLU A 432 -32.84 -43.75 -19.92
C GLU A 432 -33.22 -42.68 -20.96
N ALA A 433 -33.40 -41.42 -20.56
CA ALA A 433 -33.72 -40.30 -21.46
C ALA A 433 -32.62 -40.04 -22.50
N VAL A 434 -31.36 -39.91 -22.05
CA VAL A 434 -30.20 -39.68 -22.93
C VAL A 434 -29.89 -40.89 -23.82
N ALA A 435 -30.10 -42.11 -23.33
CA ALA A 435 -29.96 -43.32 -24.15
C ALA A 435 -31.09 -43.46 -25.19
N THR A 436 -32.26 -42.86 -24.95
CA THR A 436 -33.39 -42.88 -25.88
C THR A 436 -33.32 -41.76 -26.92
N ASP A 437 -32.88 -40.56 -26.54
CA ASP A 437 -32.60 -39.49 -27.49
C ASP A 437 -31.33 -38.69 -27.11
N PRO A 438 -30.20 -38.92 -27.80
CA PRO A 438 -28.97 -38.16 -27.61
C PRO A 438 -29.06 -36.68 -28.03
N ASN A 439 -30.15 -36.21 -28.65
CA ASN A 439 -30.35 -34.80 -29.00
C ASN A 439 -31.01 -34.00 -27.84
N ASN A 440 -31.45 -34.67 -26.77
CA ASN A 440 -32.12 -34.02 -25.65
C ASN A 440 -31.12 -33.27 -24.75
N ALA A 441 -30.79 -32.04 -25.15
CA ALA A 441 -29.82 -31.19 -24.44
C ALA A 441 -30.18 -31.01 -22.95
N GLU A 442 -31.43 -30.70 -22.62
CA GLU A 442 -31.84 -30.49 -21.22
C GLU A 442 -31.71 -31.77 -20.37
N ALA A 443 -31.77 -32.97 -20.97
CA ALA A 443 -31.49 -34.23 -20.28
C ALA A 443 -30.03 -34.30 -19.77
N PHE A 444 -29.06 -33.86 -20.58
CA PHE A 444 -27.66 -33.73 -20.15
C PHE A 444 -27.53 -32.65 -19.08
N ARG A 445 -28.13 -31.47 -19.29
CA ARG A 445 -28.04 -30.33 -18.36
C ARG A 445 -28.54 -30.67 -16.94
N TYR A 446 -29.74 -31.27 -16.83
CA TYR A 446 -30.29 -31.63 -15.53
C TYR A 446 -29.60 -32.86 -14.90
N ARG A 447 -29.07 -33.78 -15.72
CA ARG A 447 -28.19 -34.85 -15.21
C ARG A 447 -26.88 -34.29 -14.65
N ALA A 448 -26.27 -33.31 -15.32
CA ALA A 448 -25.09 -32.63 -14.83
C ALA A 448 -25.34 -31.93 -13.49
N LEU A 449 -26.45 -31.19 -13.37
CA LEU A 449 -26.83 -30.52 -12.12
C LEU A 449 -27.04 -31.52 -10.97
N LEU A 450 -27.67 -32.67 -11.23
CA LEU A 450 -27.79 -33.76 -10.26
C LEU A 450 -26.42 -34.35 -9.87
N ASN A 451 -25.52 -34.52 -10.84
CA ASN A 451 -24.16 -35.02 -10.61
C ASN A 451 -23.33 -34.02 -9.80
N TYR A 452 -23.40 -32.71 -10.11
CA TYR A 452 -22.78 -31.63 -9.36
C TYR A 452 -23.25 -31.59 -7.90
N GLN A 453 -24.57 -31.68 -7.65
CA GLN A 453 -25.15 -31.76 -6.31
C GLN A 453 -24.65 -32.99 -5.52
N ARG A 454 -24.37 -34.10 -6.21
CA ARG A 454 -23.78 -35.32 -5.64
C ARG A 454 -22.24 -35.28 -5.54
N LYS A 455 -21.61 -34.16 -5.91
CA LYS A 455 -20.14 -33.98 -6.00
C LYS A 455 -19.45 -34.89 -7.04
N LEU A 456 -20.22 -35.45 -7.97
CA LEU A 456 -19.76 -36.20 -9.15
C LEU A 456 -19.37 -35.20 -10.25
N TYR A 457 -18.34 -34.40 -9.96
CA TYR A 457 -17.96 -33.26 -10.78
C TYR A 457 -17.42 -33.65 -12.16
N THR A 458 -16.76 -34.80 -12.28
CA THR A 458 -16.27 -35.36 -13.55
C THR A 458 -17.40 -35.67 -14.53
N GLU A 459 -18.49 -36.24 -14.03
CA GLU A 459 -19.69 -36.60 -14.77
C GLU A 459 -20.50 -35.35 -15.12
N SER A 460 -20.56 -34.36 -14.21
CA SER A 460 -21.09 -33.03 -14.50
C SER A 460 -20.34 -32.34 -15.64
N ILE A 461 -18.99 -32.35 -15.62
CA ILE A 461 -18.14 -31.78 -16.68
C ILE A 461 -18.38 -32.48 -18.02
N ALA A 462 -18.58 -33.80 -18.03
CA ALA A 462 -18.86 -34.54 -19.25
C ALA A 462 -20.23 -34.16 -19.85
N ASP A 463 -21.28 -34.14 -19.02
CA ASP A 463 -22.63 -33.81 -19.44
C ASP A 463 -22.75 -32.33 -19.90
N LEU A 464 -22.13 -31.39 -19.19
CA LEU A 464 -22.12 -29.97 -19.57
C LEU A 464 -21.34 -29.70 -20.86
N LYS A 465 -20.24 -30.44 -21.12
CA LYS A 465 -19.54 -30.36 -22.41
C LYS A 465 -20.43 -30.79 -23.57
N VAL A 466 -21.23 -31.85 -23.40
CA VAL A 466 -22.20 -32.27 -24.42
C VAL A 466 -23.30 -31.22 -24.58
N TYR A 467 -23.82 -30.66 -23.48
CA TYR A 467 -24.81 -29.56 -23.54
C TYR A 467 -24.32 -28.35 -24.36
N LEU A 468 -23.09 -27.91 -24.12
CA LEU A 468 -22.49 -26.77 -24.83
C LEU A 468 -22.22 -27.04 -26.32
N THR A 469 -22.38 -28.27 -26.83
CA THR A 469 -22.40 -28.52 -28.29
C THR A 469 -23.72 -28.11 -28.95
N PHE A 470 -24.80 -27.93 -28.17
CA PHE A 470 -26.10 -27.45 -28.65
C PHE A 470 -26.27 -25.92 -28.46
N ASP A 471 -25.57 -25.35 -27.48
CA ASP A 471 -25.57 -23.91 -27.16
C ASP A 471 -24.25 -23.51 -26.49
N GLU A 472 -23.23 -23.15 -27.29
CA GLU A 472 -21.87 -22.87 -26.82
C GLU A 472 -21.78 -21.65 -25.89
N ASN A 473 -22.70 -20.69 -26.07
CA ASN A 473 -22.72 -19.42 -25.34
C ASN A 473 -23.66 -19.44 -24.12
N ASN A 474 -24.17 -20.60 -23.71
CA ASN A 474 -25.09 -20.71 -22.59
C ASN A 474 -24.42 -20.33 -21.26
N THR A 475 -24.62 -19.10 -20.78
CA THR A 475 -23.88 -18.58 -19.62
C THR A 475 -24.13 -19.40 -18.36
N ILE A 476 -25.34 -19.90 -18.13
CA ILE A 476 -25.66 -20.79 -17.01
C ILE A 476 -24.83 -22.09 -17.06
N ALA A 477 -24.78 -22.77 -18.20
CA ALA A 477 -24.00 -24.00 -18.34
C ALA A 477 -22.48 -23.76 -18.27
N LEU A 478 -21.99 -22.60 -18.76
CA LEU A 478 -20.59 -22.19 -18.60
C LEU A 478 -20.25 -21.93 -17.12
N ILE A 479 -21.15 -21.32 -16.34
CA ILE A 479 -21.00 -21.12 -14.89
C ILE A 479 -20.96 -22.46 -14.14
N ASP A 480 -21.93 -23.35 -14.38
CA ASP A 480 -21.98 -24.65 -13.70
C ASP A 480 -20.81 -25.58 -14.12
N LEU A 481 -20.29 -25.40 -15.34
CA LEU A 481 -19.06 -26.06 -15.79
C LEU A 481 -17.84 -25.51 -15.05
N ALA A 482 -17.73 -24.19 -14.89
CA ALA A 482 -16.68 -23.56 -14.10
C ALA A 482 -16.67 -24.03 -12.64
N ARG A 483 -17.86 -24.07 -12.00
CA ARG A 483 -18.06 -24.58 -10.65
C ARG A 483 -17.70 -26.07 -10.54
N SER A 484 -18.04 -26.88 -11.55
CA SER A 484 -17.65 -28.30 -11.59
C SER A 484 -16.13 -28.48 -11.72
N TYR A 485 -15.45 -27.65 -12.52
CA TYR A 485 -13.98 -27.65 -12.59
C TYR A 485 -13.33 -27.22 -11.28
N PHE A 486 -13.86 -26.20 -10.60
CA PHE A 486 -13.43 -25.81 -9.26
C PHE A 486 -13.63 -26.94 -8.24
N GLY A 487 -14.71 -27.72 -8.37
CA GLY A 487 -14.98 -28.93 -7.58
C GLY A 487 -13.90 -30.02 -7.69
N ILE A 488 -13.28 -30.19 -8.88
CA ILE A 488 -12.09 -31.06 -9.06
C ILE A 488 -10.75 -30.35 -8.82
N ARG A 489 -10.77 -29.14 -8.23
CA ARG A 489 -9.61 -28.25 -7.98
C ARG A 489 -8.90 -27.75 -9.24
N ASP A 490 -9.52 -27.84 -10.43
CA ASP A 490 -9.03 -27.22 -11.66
C ASP A 490 -9.54 -25.78 -11.79
N SER A 491 -9.04 -24.91 -10.89
CA SER A 491 -9.35 -23.49 -10.91
C SER A 491 -8.89 -22.79 -12.19
N THR A 492 -7.96 -23.39 -12.97
CA THR A 492 -7.51 -22.83 -14.26
C THR A 492 -8.66 -22.78 -15.25
N LYS A 493 -9.35 -23.92 -15.44
CA LYS A 493 -10.51 -24.02 -16.32
C LYS A 493 -11.73 -23.34 -15.70
N GLY A 494 -11.90 -23.40 -14.39
CA GLY A 494 -12.92 -22.61 -13.67
C GLY A 494 -12.89 -21.14 -14.09
N VAL A 495 -11.72 -20.49 -13.97
CA VAL A 495 -11.54 -19.09 -14.36
C VAL A 495 -11.64 -18.88 -15.88
N GLU A 496 -11.23 -19.84 -16.72
CA GLU A 496 -11.41 -19.78 -18.19
C GLU A 496 -12.91 -19.69 -18.58
N PHE A 497 -13.75 -20.56 -18.02
CA PHE A 497 -15.18 -20.56 -18.33
C PHE A 497 -15.91 -19.33 -17.75
N LEU A 498 -15.53 -18.84 -16.56
CA LEU A 498 -16.05 -17.55 -16.06
C LEU A 498 -15.57 -16.35 -16.88
N ASN A 499 -14.38 -16.40 -17.50
CA ASN A 499 -13.96 -15.37 -18.46
C ASN A 499 -14.86 -15.36 -19.72
N LYS A 500 -15.26 -16.52 -20.24
CA LYS A 500 -16.20 -16.62 -21.38
C LYS A 500 -17.57 -16.01 -21.04
N VAL A 501 -18.07 -16.29 -19.83
CA VAL A 501 -19.30 -15.64 -19.31
C VAL A 501 -19.11 -14.12 -19.23
N LEU A 502 -18.00 -13.64 -18.68
CA LEU A 502 -17.70 -12.19 -18.57
C LEU A 502 -17.33 -11.50 -19.89
N THR A 503 -17.19 -12.23 -21.01
CA THR A 503 -17.18 -11.64 -22.36
C THR A 503 -18.57 -11.52 -22.98
N ILE A 504 -19.56 -12.29 -22.51
CA ILE A 504 -20.96 -12.21 -22.93
C ILE A 504 -21.73 -11.23 -22.03
N GLU A 505 -21.44 -11.23 -20.72
CA GLU A 505 -22.09 -10.41 -19.69
C GLU A 505 -21.05 -9.58 -18.91
N PRO A 506 -20.41 -8.53 -19.49
CA PRO A 506 -19.28 -7.84 -18.86
C PRO A 506 -19.59 -7.16 -17.52
N GLN A 507 -20.85 -6.79 -17.30
CA GLN A 507 -21.33 -6.12 -16.08
C GLN A 507 -21.89 -7.10 -15.02
N ASN A 508 -21.79 -8.43 -15.22
CA ASN A 508 -22.27 -9.40 -14.24
C ASN A 508 -21.34 -9.47 -13.02
N ALA A 509 -21.63 -8.63 -12.03
CA ALA A 509 -20.84 -8.50 -10.81
C ALA A 509 -20.81 -9.76 -9.95
N VAL A 510 -21.86 -10.60 -9.99
CA VAL A 510 -21.92 -11.88 -9.27
C VAL A 510 -20.86 -12.84 -9.82
N ILE A 511 -20.73 -12.94 -11.14
CA ILE A 511 -19.76 -13.81 -11.80
C ILE A 511 -18.34 -13.24 -11.76
N ALA A 512 -18.19 -11.91 -11.77
CA ALA A 512 -16.91 -11.27 -11.45
C ALA A 512 -16.45 -11.62 -10.02
N TYR A 513 -17.38 -11.66 -9.06
CA TYR A 513 -17.11 -12.06 -7.67
C TYR A 513 -16.82 -13.56 -7.49
N GLU A 514 -17.59 -14.46 -8.13
CA GLU A 514 -17.26 -15.90 -8.14
C GLU A 514 -15.86 -16.15 -8.73
N LYS A 515 -15.48 -15.45 -9.81
CA LYS A 515 -14.13 -15.51 -10.38
C LYS A 515 -13.06 -15.03 -9.39
N ALA A 516 -13.28 -13.90 -8.70
CA ALA A 516 -12.33 -13.36 -7.74
C ALA A 516 -12.12 -14.31 -6.54
N LEU A 517 -13.19 -14.94 -6.06
CA LEU A 517 -13.12 -15.99 -5.05
C LEU A 517 -12.34 -17.23 -5.55
N MET A 518 -12.62 -17.72 -6.76
CA MET A 518 -11.86 -18.86 -7.34
C MET A 518 -10.36 -18.56 -7.43
N LEU A 519 -9.96 -17.34 -7.78
CA LEU A 519 -8.57 -16.91 -7.80
C LEU A 519 -7.95 -16.85 -6.39
N HIS A 520 -8.68 -16.33 -5.40
CA HIS A 520 -8.23 -16.30 -4.01
C HIS A 520 -8.01 -17.72 -3.44
N TYR A 521 -8.96 -18.63 -3.62
CA TYR A 521 -8.85 -20.02 -3.15
C TYR A 521 -7.81 -20.84 -3.92
N TRP A 522 -7.48 -20.45 -5.16
CA TRP A 522 -6.34 -21.00 -5.91
C TRP A 522 -4.99 -20.43 -5.45
N GLY A 523 -4.97 -19.42 -4.58
CA GLY A 523 -3.74 -18.77 -4.11
C GLY A 523 -3.15 -17.75 -5.08
N LYS A 524 -3.88 -17.36 -6.13
CA LYS A 524 -3.47 -16.35 -7.12
C LYS A 524 -3.72 -14.95 -6.59
N ALA A 525 -2.96 -14.55 -5.57
CA ALA A 525 -3.24 -13.36 -4.77
C ALA A 525 -3.27 -12.06 -5.60
N LYS A 526 -2.34 -11.87 -6.56
CA LYS A 526 -2.33 -10.68 -7.43
C LYS A 526 -3.57 -10.65 -8.33
N GLU A 527 -3.79 -11.72 -9.08
CA GLU A 527 -4.92 -11.82 -10.01
C GLU A 527 -6.27 -11.77 -9.28
N ALA A 528 -6.34 -12.26 -8.04
CA ALA A 528 -7.51 -12.14 -7.16
C ALA A 528 -7.74 -10.70 -6.70
N ALA A 529 -6.71 -9.97 -6.27
CA ALA A 529 -6.83 -8.57 -5.86
C ALA A 529 -7.25 -7.66 -7.03
N GLU A 530 -6.70 -7.89 -8.22
CA GLU A 530 -7.13 -7.24 -9.48
C GLU A 530 -8.60 -7.56 -9.80
N ALA A 531 -9.02 -8.82 -9.68
CA ALA A 531 -10.40 -9.22 -9.88
C ALA A 531 -11.37 -8.60 -8.86
N PHE A 532 -11.00 -8.56 -7.57
CA PHE A 532 -11.81 -7.90 -6.53
C PHE A 532 -11.94 -6.40 -6.77
N THR A 533 -10.89 -5.70 -7.24
CA THR A 533 -10.99 -4.29 -7.63
C THR A 533 -12.02 -4.08 -8.75
N ARG A 534 -12.11 -4.98 -9.75
CA ARG A 534 -13.19 -4.92 -10.74
C ARG A 534 -14.58 -5.12 -10.12
N VAL A 535 -14.73 -5.99 -9.12
CA VAL A 535 -16.03 -6.18 -8.42
C VAL A 535 -16.39 -4.95 -7.57
N LEU A 536 -15.40 -4.31 -6.94
CA LEU A 536 -15.58 -3.08 -6.17
C LEU A 536 -16.18 -1.97 -7.04
N ASN A 537 -15.65 -1.78 -8.25
CA ASN A 537 -16.14 -0.81 -9.23
C ASN A 537 -17.56 -1.14 -9.76
N LEU A 538 -18.05 -2.37 -9.55
CA LEU A 538 -19.43 -2.78 -9.84
C LEU A 538 -20.35 -2.67 -8.60
N ASN A 539 -19.86 -2.09 -7.50
CA ASN A 539 -20.58 -1.86 -6.23
C ASN A 539 -21.25 -3.10 -5.62
N TYR A 540 -20.71 -4.30 -5.89
CA TYR A 540 -21.30 -5.57 -5.46
C TYR A 540 -20.59 -6.14 -4.23
N ASN A 541 -21.37 -6.54 -3.22
CA ASN A 541 -20.90 -7.26 -2.02
C ASN A 541 -19.69 -6.59 -1.31
N MET A 542 -19.73 -5.25 -1.22
CA MET A 542 -18.64 -4.36 -0.82
C MET A 542 -17.80 -4.87 0.37
N ALA A 543 -18.44 -5.26 1.48
CA ALA A 543 -17.76 -5.76 2.67
C ALA A 543 -16.91 -7.02 2.40
N ASN A 544 -17.45 -8.02 1.70
CA ASN A 544 -16.67 -9.22 1.38
C ASN A 544 -15.58 -8.94 0.33
N VAL A 545 -15.83 -8.05 -0.63
CA VAL A 545 -14.83 -7.64 -1.63
C VAL A 545 -13.62 -6.99 -0.94
N LEU A 546 -13.86 -6.02 -0.05
CA LEU A 546 -12.81 -5.39 0.76
C LEU A 546 -12.07 -6.42 1.64
N PHE A 547 -12.80 -7.29 2.33
CA PHE A 547 -12.19 -8.35 3.15
C PHE A 547 -11.27 -9.28 2.35
N TYR A 548 -11.75 -9.87 1.26
CA TYR A 548 -10.95 -10.80 0.46
C TYR A 548 -9.86 -10.08 -0.36
N ARG A 549 -10.04 -8.81 -0.75
CA ARG A 549 -8.98 -8.03 -1.39
C ARG A 549 -7.87 -7.70 -0.39
N GLY A 550 -8.20 -7.25 0.81
CA GLY A 550 -7.24 -7.02 1.89
C GLY A 550 -6.43 -8.27 2.26
N LEU A 551 -7.09 -9.43 2.38
CA LEU A 551 -6.42 -10.73 2.57
C LEU A 551 -5.54 -11.19 1.38
N ASN A 552 -5.69 -10.61 0.19
CA ASN A 552 -4.77 -10.87 -0.91
C ASN A 552 -3.63 -9.85 -0.95
N TYR A 553 -3.88 -8.59 -0.58
CA TYR A 553 -2.82 -7.58 -0.39
C TYR A 553 -1.87 -7.95 0.75
N GLU A 554 -2.36 -8.53 1.85
CA GLU A 554 -1.52 -9.06 2.94
C GLU A 554 -0.57 -10.17 2.44
N LYS A 555 -1.09 -11.17 1.71
CA LYS A 555 -0.26 -12.23 1.09
C LYS A 555 0.81 -11.70 0.12
N LEU A 556 0.57 -10.53 -0.47
CA LEU A 556 1.52 -9.81 -1.34
C LEU A 556 2.46 -8.88 -0.55
N LYS A 557 2.34 -8.80 0.77
CA LYS A 557 3.02 -7.87 1.69
C LYS A 557 2.76 -6.39 1.39
N LEU A 558 1.64 -6.10 0.72
CA LEU A 558 1.16 -4.76 0.37
C LEU A 558 0.32 -4.19 1.52
N TYR A 559 0.89 -4.13 2.72
CA TYR A 559 0.16 -3.91 3.97
C TYR A 559 -0.72 -2.66 3.94
N ASN A 560 -0.22 -1.51 3.46
CA ASN A 560 -1.00 -0.26 3.40
C ASN A 560 -2.33 -0.42 2.63
N TYR A 561 -2.33 -1.17 1.53
CA TYR A 561 -3.56 -1.45 0.77
C TYR A 561 -4.49 -2.41 1.53
N ALA A 562 -3.94 -3.41 2.20
CA ALA A 562 -4.73 -4.31 3.05
C ALA A 562 -5.38 -3.59 4.23
N ILE A 563 -4.66 -2.67 4.86
CA ILE A 563 -5.14 -1.85 5.98
C ILE A 563 -6.23 -0.89 5.52
N ASN A 564 -6.05 -0.22 4.37
CA ASN A 564 -7.08 0.64 3.79
C ASN A 564 -8.37 -0.15 3.51
N ASP A 565 -8.26 -1.34 2.90
CA ASP A 565 -9.39 -2.23 2.68
C ASP A 565 -10.08 -2.65 3.98
N PHE A 566 -9.33 -3.00 5.02
CA PHE A 566 -9.91 -3.36 6.32
C PHE A 566 -10.50 -2.17 7.08
N GLN A 567 -9.95 -0.95 6.94
CA GLN A 567 -10.54 0.27 7.50
C GLN A 567 -11.85 0.65 6.78
N GLN A 568 -11.89 0.54 5.45
CA GLN A 568 -13.13 0.70 4.69
C GLN A 568 -14.16 -0.37 5.06
N LEU A 569 -13.74 -1.61 5.29
CA LEU A 569 -14.59 -2.68 5.77
C LEU A 569 -15.24 -2.36 7.13
N GLN A 570 -14.51 -1.79 8.09
CA GLN A 570 -15.12 -1.31 9.34
C GLN A 570 -16.18 -0.23 9.10
N ARG A 571 -15.94 0.71 8.17
CA ARG A 571 -16.90 1.77 7.82
C ARG A 571 -18.17 1.24 7.12
N VAL A 572 -18.03 0.19 6.30
CA VAL A 572 -19.13 -0.45 5.57
C VAL A 572 -19.90 -1.46 6.43
N GLY A 573 -19.31 -1.94 7.52
CA GLY A 573 -19.89 -2.89 8.47
C GLY A 573 -19.26 -4.27 8.35
N ALA A 574 -18.18 -4.49 9.10
CA ALA A 574 -17.49 -5.77 9.20
C ALA A 574 -18.33 -6.81 9.98
N SER A 575 -18.36 -8.07 9.51
CA SER A 575 -18.97 -9.16 10.28
C SER A 575 -18.09 -9.59 11.45
N ALA A 576 -18.69 -10.27 12.44
CA ALA A 576 -17.93 -10.84 13.56
C ALA A 576 -16.81 -11.78 13.08
N ASP A 577 -17.10 -12.67 12.13
CA ASP A 577 -16.12 -13.61 11.57
C ASP A 577 -14.95 -12.89 10.86
N GLN A 578 -15.25 -11.80 10.12
CA GLN A 578 -14.24 -10.98 9.45
C GLN A 578 -13.34 -10.27 10.47
N ASN A 579 -13.92 -9.73 11.55
CA ASN A 579 -13.18 -9.12 12.65
C ASN A 579 -12.32 -10.15 13.39
N THR A 580 -12.83 -11.35 13.67
CA THR A 580 -12.06 -12.45 14.25
C THR A 580 -10.91 -12.88 13.33
N ALA A 581 -11.10 -12.90 12.01
CA ALA A 581 -10.04 -13.21 11.05
C ALA A 581 -8.94 -12.12 11.01
N ILE A 582 -9.30 -10.84 11.01
CA ILE A 582 -8.33 -9.72 11.04
C ILE A 582 -7.58 -9.69 12.37
N LEU A 583 -8.26 -9.93 13.50
CA LEU A 583 -7.64 -10.05 14.81
C LEU A 583 -6.71 -11.29 14.89
N SER A 584 -7.08 -12.41 14.27
CA SER A 584 -6.23 -13.60 14.17
C SER A 584 -4.97 -13.35 13.33
N LEU A 585 -5.10 -12.59 12.24
CA LEU A 585 -3.99 -12.13 11.41
C LEU A 585 -3.02 -11.24 12.20
N ALA A 586 -3.55 -10.22 12.89
CA ALA A 586 -2.76 -9.35 13.77
C ALA A 586 -2.03 -10.16 14.87
N ASN A 587 -2.71 -11.12 15.50
CA ASN A 587 -2.15 -12.03 16.49
C ASN A 587 -1.00 -12.90 15.97
N ASN A 588 -0.97 -13.22 14.67
CA ASN A 588 0.14 -13.98 14.09
C ASN A 588 1.38 -13.10 13.92
N TYR A 589 1.23 -11.88 13.39
CA TYR A 589 2.32 -10.90 13.35
C TYR A 589 2.83 -10.52 14.74
N PHE A 590 1.96 -10.44 15.75
CA PHE A 590 2.36 -10.26 17.14
C PHE A 590 3.24 -11.42 17.66
N LYS A 591 2.87 -12.67 17.40
CA LYS A 591 3.67 -13.85 17.79
C LYS A 591 5.03 -13.88 17.08
N GLU A 592 5.07 -13.57 15.79
CA GLU A 592 6.34 -13.41 15.06
C GLU A 592 7.20 -12.31 15.67
N GLY A 593 6.64 -11.12 15.89
CA GLY A 593 7.34 -10.00 16.52
C GLY A 593 7.92 -10.36 17.88
N LYS A 594 7.16 -11.09 18.71
CA LYS A 594 7.66 -11.59 20.00
C LYS A 594 8.81 -12.59 19.82
N SER A 595 8.71 -13.52 18.86
CA SER A 595 9.82 -14.43 18.58
C SER A 595 11.09 -13.69 18.12
N TYR A 596 10.98 -12.58 17.39
CA TYR A 596 12.13 -11.74 17.04
C TYR A 596 12.65 -10.92 18.24
N TYR A 597 11.77 -10.47 19.14
CA TYR A 597 12.15 -9.81 20.38
C TYR A 597 12.96 -10.74 21.31
N ASP A 598 12.48 -11.97 21.49
CA ASP A 598 13.16 -13.00 22.32
C ASP A 598 14.54 -13.38 21.73
N LEU A 599 14.72 -13.23 20.40
CA LEU A 599 15.99 -13.36 19.68
C LEU A 599 16.85 -12.06 19.66
N LYS A 600 16.41 -10.99 20.34
CA LYS A 600 17.01 -9.64 20.36
C LYS A 600 17.12 -8.95 18.99
N GLN A 601 16.28 -9.33 18.03
CA GLN A 601 16.23 -8.74 16.69
C GLN A 601 15.21 -7.59 16.66
N TYR A 602 15.46 -6.56 17.49
CA TYR A 602 14.44 -5.57 17.86
C TYR A 602 13.85 -4.79 16.68
N GLU A 603 14.61 -4.37 15.67
CA GLU A 603 14.05 -3.69 14.49
C GLU A 603 13.08 -4.58 13.69
N ILE A 604 13.32 -5.90 13.63
CA ILE A 604 12.40 -6.85 12.98
C ILE A 604 11.16 -7.01 13.86
N ALA A 605 11.33 -7.14 15.18
CA ALA A 605 10.23 -7.19 16.14
C ALA A 605 9.33 -5.94 16.05
N ILE A 606 9.91 -4.74 16.08
CA ILE A 606 9.23 -3.44 15.90
C ILE A 606 8.40 -3.44 14.61
N ASN A 607 8.96 -3.92 13.50
CA ASN A 607 8.22 -3.97 12.24
C ASN A 607 7.03 -4.95 12.27
N GLN A 608 7.19 -6.14 12.86
CA GLN A 608 6.09 -7.11 12.96
C GLN A 608 5.00 -6.64 13.94
N PHE A 609 5.37 -6.04 15.07
CA PHE A 609 4.40 -5.43 15.99
C PHE A 609 3.66 -4.26 15.33
N ARG A 610 4.36 -3.41 14.55
CA ARG A 610 3.73 -2.35 13.74
C ARG A 610 2.72 -2.92 12.75
N ILE A 611 3.01 -4.04 12.08
CA ILE A 611 2.05 -4.70 11.17
C ILE A 611 0.85 -5.22 11.96
N ALA A 612 1.05 -5.80 13.15
CA ALA A 612 -0.04 -6.24 14.02
C ALA A 612 -0.95 -5.08 14.48
N THR A 613 -0.37 -3.95 14.92
CA THR A 613 -1.15 -2.77 15.37
C THR A 613 -1.80 -2.03 14.20
N MET A 614 -1.19 -2.06 13.01
CA MET A 614 -1.82 -1.57 11.79
C MET A 614 -3.06 -2.40 11.36
N PHE A 615 -3.02 -3.73 11.55
CA PHE A 615 -4.18 -4.59 11.28
C PHE A 615 -5.25 -4.53 12.38
N TRP A 616 -4.86 -4.34 13.64
CA TRP A 616 -5.79 -4.18 14.76
C TRP A 616 -5.31 -3.08 15.71
N VAL A 617 -5.85 -1.86 15.54
CA VAL A 617 -5.39 -0.63 16.23
C VAL A 617 -5.43 -0.76 17.75
N ASN A 618 -6.38 -1.51 18.30
CA ASN A 618 -6.55 -1.69 19.74
C ASN A 618 -5.84 -2.97 20.27
N HIS A 619 -4.78 -3.44 19.61
CA HIS A 619 -4.00 -4.60 20.08
C HIS A 619 -2.99 -4.16 21.14
N TYR A 620 -3.45 -4.13 22.40
CA TYR A 620 -2.66 -3.72 23.57
C TYR A 620 -1.26 -4.36 23.58
N GLU A 621 -1.17 -5.69 23.43
CA GLU A 621 0.08 -6.42 23.55
C GLU A 621 1.06 -6.05 22.43
N ALA A 622 0.59 -5.89 21.20
CA ALA A 622 1.46 -5.49 20.10
C ALA A 622 2.04 -4.09 20.31
N TRP A 623 1.25 -3.12 20.78
CA TRP A 623 1.76 -1.80 21.17
C TRP A 623 2.73 -1.86 22.35
N PHE A 624 2.42 -2.66 23.37
CA PHE A 624 3.24 -2.82 24.57
C PHE A 624 4.62 -3.42 24.25
N TRP A 625 4.65 -4.52 23.50
CA TRP A 625 5.90 -5.17 23.09
C TRP A 625 6.66 -4.36 22.02
N GLN A 626 5.99 -3.56 21.18
CA GLN A 626 6.65 -2.56 20.33
C GLN A 626 7.35 -1.49 21.17
N GLY A 627 6.69 -1.00 22.22
CA GLY A 627 7.25 -0.05 23.17
C GLY A 627 8.49 -0.59 23.89
N LEU A 628 8.42 -1.84 24.38
CA LEU A 628 9.58 -2.55 24.93
C LEU A 628 10.72 -2.67 23.91
N ALA A 629 10.42 -3.06 22.67
CA ALA A 629 11.43 -3.21 21.62
C ALA A 629 12.14 -1.90 21.26
N PHE A 630 11.42 -0.77 21.23
CA PHE A 630 12.03 0.56 21.12
C PHE A 630 12.92 0.88 22.34
N LYS A 631 12.44 0.60 23.57
CA LYS A 631 13.18 0.89 24.80
C LYS A 631 14.45 0.04 24.97
N GLU A 632 14.45 -1.21 24.49
CA GLU A 632 15.65 -2.07 24.42
C GLU A 632 16.59 -1.69 23.24
N SER A 633 16.19 -0.72 22.42
CA SER A 633 16.99 -0.14 21.32
C SER A 633 17.36 1.33 21.58
N ASP A 634 17.27 1.78 22.83
CA ASP A 634 17.50 3.17 23.30
C ASP A 634 16.64 4.26 22.61
N ARG A 635 15.50 3.87 22.01
CA ARG A 635 14.59 4.76 21.27
C ARG A 635 13.44 5.26 22.17
N PHE A 636 13.77 5.92 23.28
CA PHE A 636 12.85 6.22 24.38
C PHE A 636 11.61 7.04 23.96
N SER A 637 11.78 8.11 23.19
CA SER A 637 10.64 8.91 22.67
C SER A 637 9.67 8.12 21.77
N GLU A 638 10.13 7.04 21.12
CA GLU A 638 9.28 6.15 20.31
C GLU A 638 8.64 5.05 21.18
N ALA A 639 9.37 4.56 22.18
CA ALA A 639 8.83 3.70 23.23
C ALA A 639 7.65 4.36 23.95
N ARG A 640 7.78 5.64 24.37
CA ARG A 640 6.70 6.40 25.02
C ARG A 640 5.45 6.54 24.16
N LYS A 641 5.61 6.74 22.85
CA LYS A 641 4.49 6.82 21.89
C LYS A 641 3.76 5.47 21.75
N ALA A 642 4.51 4.38 21.58
CA ALA A 642 3.93 3.04 21.51
C ALA A 642 3.27 2.60 22.83
N LEU A 643 3.89 2.88 23.98
CA LEU A 643 3.31 2.56 25.30
C LEU A 643 2.10 3.43 25.62
N SER A 644 2.04 4.68 25.14
CA SER A 644 0.82 5.49 25.22
C SER A 644 -0.32 4.87 24.40
N LYS A 645 -0.04 4.28 23.22
CA LYS A 645 -1.05 3.52 22.46
C LYS A 645 -1.43 2.19 23.12
N ALA A 646 -0.54 1.56 23.86
CA ALA A 646 -0.89 0.42 24.72
C ALA A 646 -1.86 0.85 25.84
N ILE A 647 -1.60 1.98 26.51
CA ILE A 647 -2.46 2.55 27.56
C ILE A 647 -3.82 3.02 27.00
N GLU A 648 -3.86 3.60 25.79
CA GLU A 648 -5.12 3.92 25.10
C GLU A 648 -5.96 2.67 24.78
N ALA A 649 -5.31 1.55 24.46
CA ALA A 649 -5.99 0.27 24.16
C ALA A 649 -6.48 -0.46 25.41
N ASP A 650 -5.72 -0.43 26.51
CA ASP A 650 -6.14 -0.94 27.82
C ASP A 650 -5.53 -0.12 28.99
N PRO A 651 -6.29 0.82 29.58
CA PRO A 651 -5.84 1.64 30.72
C PRO A 651 -5.62 0.89 32.04
N SER A 652 -5.96 -0.41 32.14
CA SER A 652 -5.73 -1.19 33.37
C SER A 652 -4.29 -1.69 33.52
N GLN A 653 -3.47 -1.56 32.48
CA GLN A 653 -2.21 -2.27 32.33
C GLN A 653 -1.05 -1.56 33.03
N ALA A 654 -0.92 -1.81 34.34
CA ALA A 654 0.12 -1.26 35.22
C ALA A 654 1.55 -1.29 34.64
N TRP A 655 1.91 -2.36 33.92
CA TRP A 655 3.23 -2.48 33.28
C TRP A 655 3.46 -1.48 32.14
N ALA A 656 2.42 -1.09 31.40
CA ALA A 656 2.55 -0.12 30.30
C ALA A 656 2.90 1.27 30.85
N TYR A 657 2.26 1.70 31.94
CA TYR A 657 2.65 2.88 32.71
C TYR A 657 4.09 2.77 33.24
N TYR A 658 4.44 1.66 33.90
CA TYR A 658 5.79 1.47 34.44
C TYR A 658 6.90 1.57 33.38
N TYR A 659 6.72 0.95 32.21
CA TYR A 659 7.70 1.03 31.13
C TYR A 659 7.69 2.38 30.40
N ARG A 660 6.55 3.12 30.38
CA ARG A 660 6.50 4.47 29.82
C ARG A 660 7.22 5.46 30.75
N GLY A 661 6.99 5.36 32.06
CA GLY A 661 7.75 6.11 33.07
C GLY A 661 9.25 5.80 33.03
N LEU A 662 9.65 4.53 32.90
CA LEU A 662 11.07 4.17 32.67
C LEU A 662 11.64 4.80 31.39
N SER A 663 10.84 4.90 30.33
CA SER A 663 11.27 5.52 29.08
C SER A 663 11.42 7.03 29.26
N ALA A 664 10.48 7.72 29.93
CA ALA A 664 10.56 9.15 30.23
C ALA A 664 11.75 9.49 31.14
N PHE A 665 11.99 8.67 32.17
CA PHE A 665 13.16 8.78 33.04
C PHE A 665 14.48 8.63 32.27
N SER A 666 14.50 7.84 31.19
CA SER A 666 15.66 7.68 30.31
C SER A 666 15.78 8.77 29.22
N ASP A 667 14.74 9.60 29.06
CA ASP A 667 14.62 10.72 28.10
C ASP A 667 14.90 12.09 28.78
N ASP A 668 15.33 12.09 30.06
CA ASP A 668 15.48 13.26 30.95
C ASP A 668 14.16 14.03 31.22
N GLU A 669 13.04 13.30 31.28
CA GLU A 669 11.70 13.83 31.61
C GLU A 669 11.20 13.28 32.97
N GLN A 670 11.85 13.71 34.07
CA GLN A 670 11.58 13.18 35.41
C GLN A 670 10.12 13.38 35.87
N GLU A 671 9.48 14.55 35.66
CA GLU A 671 8.09 14.78 36.09
C GLU A 671 7.06 13.86 35.40
N GLU A 672 7.22 13.56 34.10
CA GLU A 672 6.36 12.60 33.40
C GLU A 672 6.56 11.19 33.99
N SER A 673 7.82 10.81 34.28
CA SER A 673 8.14 9.51 34.87
C SER A 673 7.50 9.29 36.25
N ILE A 674 7.49 10.32 37.10
CA ILE A 674 6.94 10.28 38.47
C ILE A 674 5.44 9.97 38.45
N SER A 675 4.69 10.62 37.55
CA SER A 675 3.25 10.41 37.36
C SER A 675 2.94 8.97 36.91
N ASP A 676 3.70 8.45 35.94
CA ASP A 676 3.55 7.08 35.44
C ASP A 676 3.93 6.02 36.47
N PHE A 677 4.97 6.25 37.28
CA PHE A 677 5.37 5.34 38.35
C PHE A 677 4.33 5.30 39.47
N GLU A 678 3.74 6.44 39.85
CA GLU A 678 2.61 6.46 40.79
C GLU A 678 1.44 5.66 40.21
N LYS A 679 1.06 5.90 38.95
CA LYS A 679 -0.09 5.22 38.34
C LYS A 679 0.12 3.71 38.16
N ALA A 680 1.33 3.28 37.83
CA ALA A 680 1.69 1.86 37.78
C ALA A 680 1.51 1.18 39.14
N PHE A 681 1.88 1.85 40.25
CA PHE A 681 1.75 1.29 41.60
C PHE A 681 0.31 1.31 42.13
N GLU A 682 -0.49 2.32 41.77
CA GLU A 682 -1.94 2.31 42.03
C GLU A 682 -2.63 1.10 41.37
N LEU A 683 -2.31 0.83 40.10
CA LEU A 683 -2.89 -0.27 39.34
C LEU A 683 -2.34 -1.64 39.77
N SER A 684 -1.07 -1.72 40.19
CA SER A 684 -0.50 -2.95 40.75
C SER A 684 0.61 -2.69 41.76
N SER A 685 0.28 -2.83 43.05
CA SER A 685 1.24 -2.80 44.17
C SER A 685 2.26 -3.94 44.18
N SER A 686 2.19 -4.85 43.21
CA SER A 686 3.23 -5.85 42.95
C SER A 686 4.47 -5.27 42.26
N ILE A 687 4.30 -4.19 41.48
CA ILE A 687 5.40 -3.48 40.79
C ILE A 687 6.08 -2.54 41.78
N TYR A 688 6.69 -3.11 42.82
CA TYR A 688 7.40 -2.36 43.87
C TYR A 688 8.53 -1.49 43.30
N GLN A 689 9.04 -1.81 42.10
CA GLN A 689 10.05 -1.03 41.39
C GLN A 689 9.53 0.35 40.99
N ALA A 690 8.22 0.54 40.79
CA ALA A 690 7.65 1.83 40.41
C ALA A 690 7.91 2.91 41.48
N PRO A 691 7.52 2.75 42.77
CA PRO A 691 7.86 3.71 43.81
C PRO A 691 9.37 3.75 44.16
N VAL A 692 10.19 2.80 43.71
CA VAL A 692 11.66 2.92 43.79
C VAL A 692 12.16 3.90 42.74
N ASN A 693 11.77 3.73 41.48
CA ASN A 693 12.17 4.61 40.39
C ASN A 693 11.57 6.03 40.55
N GLN A 694 10.35 6.15 41.11
CA GLN A 694 9.79 7.42 41.56
C GLN A 694 10.71 8.10 42.60
N GLY A 695 11.24 7.32 43.54
CA GLY A 695 12.22 7.80 44.51
C GLY A 695 13.56 8.20 43.89
N ASP A 696 14.00 7.51 42.83
CA ASP A 696 15.18 7.89 42.06
C ASP A 696 15.00 9.21 41.30
N ALA A 697 13.88 9.39 40.58
CA ALA A 697 13.53 10.64 39.91
C ALA A 697 13.46 11.83 40.89
N HIS A 698 12.80 11.65 42.05
CA HIS A 698 12.85 12.66 43.12
C HIS A 698 14.26 12.86 43.72
N THR A 699 15.16 11.90 43.63
CA THR A 699 16.55 12.04 44.11
C THR A 699 17.40 12.84 43.13
N GLU A 700 17.22 12.66 41.82
CA GLU A 700 17.87 13.47 40.76
C GLU A 700 17.40 14.92 40.80
N LEU A 701 16.09 15.15 40.95
CA LEU A 701 15.51 16.48 41.19
C LEU A 701 15.88 17.09 42.56
N MET A 702 16.71 16.41 43.37
CA MET A 702 17.11 16.79 44.74
C MET A 702 15.95 16.96 45.73
N GLN A 703 14.76 16.45 45.40
CA GLN A 703 13.52 16.47 46.19
C GLN A 703 13.53 15.36 47.25
N TYR A 704 14.60 15.27 48.04
CA TYR A 704 14.90 14.12 48.91
C TYR A 704 13.77 13.70 49.86
N SER A 705 12.88 14.62 50.27
CA SER A 705 11.70 14.29 51.10
C SER A 705 10.71 13.38 50.37
N LEU A 706 10.41 13.68 49.11
CA LEU A 706 9.51 12.88 48.28
C LEU A 706 10.18 11.56 47.88
N ALA A 707 11.50 11.57 47.66
CA ALA A 707 12.28 10.35 47.47
C ALA A 707 12.17 9.41 48.68
N ILE A 708 12.34 9.93 49.90
CA ILE A 708 12.19 9.18 51.16
C ILE A 708 10.77 8.60 51.29
N GLU A 709 9.74 9.35 50.90
CA GLU A 709 8.35 8.88 50.91
C GLU A 709 8.14 7.74 49.91
N ALA A 710 8.57 7.92 48.65
CA ALA A 710 8.46 6.91 47.60
C ALA A 710 9.23 5.61 47.95
N TYR A 711 10.49 5.69 48.40
CA TYR A 711 11.21 4.52 48.91
C TYR A 711 10.52 3.86 50.12
N SER A 712 9.81 4.64 50.95
CA SER A 712 9.03 4.09 52.08
C SER A 712 7.74 3.40 51.61
N LYS A 713 7.07 3.94 50.59
CA LYS A 713 5.92 3.33 49.89
C LYS A 713 6.32 1.99 49.26
N ALA A 714 7.51 1.92 48.66
CA ALA A 714 8.10 0.67 48.15
C ALA A 714 8.36 -0.36 49.27
N LEU A 715 9.04 0.01 50.35
CA LEU A 715 9.34 -0.87 51.49
C LEU A 715 8.08 -1.31 52.27
N ALA A 716 7.02 -0.50 52.23
CA ALA A 716 5.71 -0.84 52.79
C ALA A 716 4.93 -1.85 51.94
N GLY A 717 5.31 -2.08 50.67
CA GLY A 717 4.70 -3.10 49.83
C GLY A 717 4.76 -4.50 50.46
N GLU A 718 3.68 -5.28 50.34
CA GLU A 718 3.71 -6.68 50.77
C GLU A 718 4.59 -7.54 49.85
N TRP A 719 4.58 -7.25 48.54
CA TRP A 719 5.23 -8.09 47.53
C TRP A 719 6.74 -8.21 47.78
N ILE A 720 7.45 -7.08 47.94
CA ILE A 720 8.91 -7.07 48.19
C ILE A 720 9.29 -7.77 49.51
N ARG A 721 8.36 -7.80 50.49
CA ARG A 721 8.55 -8.45 51.79
C ARG A 721 8.19 -9.95 51.78
N LYS A 722 7.26 -10.38 50.93
CA LYS A 722 6.85 -11.78 50.75
C LYS A 722 7.69 -12.54 49.71
N SER A 723 8.36 -11.85 48.78
CA SER A 723 9.13 -12.46 47.68
C SER A 723 10.56 -12.88 48.06
N GLU A 724 10.95 -12.81 49.34
CA GLU A 724 12.32 -13.05 49.86
C GLU A 724 13.44 -12.32 49.10
N ASN A 725 13.11 -11.19 48.44
CA ASN A 725 14.04 -10.45 47.60
C ASN A 725 14.94 -9.55 48.46
N TYR A 726 15.82 -10.16 49.25
CA TYR A 726 16.73 -9.48 50.16
C TYR A 726 17.69 -8.51 49.43
N ASN A 727 18.06 -8.80 48.19
CA ASN A 727 18.84 -7.87 47.36
C ASN A 727 18.03 -6.62 47.01
N GLY A 728 16.77 -6.78 46.62
CA GLY A 728 15.84 -5.66 46.38
C GLY A 728 15.58 -4.84 47.64
N LEU A 729 15.30 -5.49 48.77
CA LEU A 729 15.16 -4.82 50.07
C LEU A 729 16.42 -4.01 50.42
N SER A 730 17.59 -4.65 50.34
CA SER A 730 18.88 -4.00 50.60
C SER A 730 19.09 -2.74 49.74
N LEU A 731 18.83 -2.83 48.44
CA LEU A 731 18.92 -1.69 47.52
C LEU A 731 18.04 -0.51 47.97
N VAL A 732 16.76 -0.76 48.26
CA VAL A 732 15.80 0.32 48.60
C VAL A 732 16.11 0.93 49.97
N TYR A 733 16.50 0.13 50.96
CA TYR A 733 17.02 0.66 52.23
C TYR A 733 18.27 1.53 52.01
N GLY A 734 19.24 1.09 51.18
CA GLY A 734 20.44 1.87 50.87
C GLY A 734 20.15 3.18 50.14
N LYS A 735 19.17 3.19 49.21
CA LYS A 735 18.72 4.40 48.52
C LYS A 735 18.03 5.39 49.47
N ARG A 736 17.12 4.91 50.34
CA ARG A 736 16.48 5.76 51.36
C ARG A 736 17.48 6.30 52.39
N ALA A 737 18.45 5.49 52.78
CA ALA A 737 19.54 5.90 53.67
C ALA A 737 20.39 7.02 53.05
N ASN A 738 20.73 6.92 51.75
CA ASN A 738 21.42 7.99 51.02
C ASN A 738 20.58 9.28 50.98
N ALA A 739 19.28 9.19 50.68
CA ALA A 739 18.39 10.35 50.71
C ALA A 739 18.32 11.00 52.12
N TYR A 740 18.26 10.21 53.21
CA TYR A 740 18.37 10.73 54.58
C TYR A 740 19.76 11.36 54.85
N PHE A 741 20.85 10.80 54.32
CA PHE A 741 22.19 11.37 54.42
C PHE A 741 22.28 12.73 53.70
N LYS A 742 21.71 12.87 52.50
CA LYS A 742 21.63 14.16 51.78
C LYS A 742 20.83 15.22 52.54
N GLN A 743 19.78 14.80 53.28
CA GLN A 743 19.05 15.67 54.22
C GLN A 743 19.79 15.96 55.54
N LYS A 744 21.01 15.42 55.73
CA LYS A 744 21.75 15.44 57.01
C LYS A 744 21.04 14.76 58.19
N ASN A 745 20.03 13.93 57.90
CA ASN A 745 19.32 13.12 58.89
C ASN A 745 20.11 11.85 59.21
N TYR A 746 21.34 12.04 59.69
CA TYR A 746 22.34 10.97 59.83
C TYR A 746 21.87 9.83 60.77
N LEU A 747 20.97 10.08 61.72
CA LEU A 747 20.41 9.03 62.58
C LEU A 747 19.52 8.05 61.81
N LYS A 748 18.63 8.55 60.93
CA LYS A 748 17.80 7.68 60.07
C LYS A 748 18.62 7.02 58.97
N ALA A 749 19.60 7.75 58.40
CA ALA A 749 20.52 7.20 57.42
C ALA A 749 21.28 5.97 57.97
N LEU A 750 21.86 6.06 59.17
CA LEU A 750 22.55 4.92 59.81
C LEU A 750 21.62 3.71 60.02
N ALA A 751 20.40 3.93 60.51
CA ALA A 751 19.44 2.84 60.74
C ALA A 751 19.03 2.14 59.43
N ASP A 752 18.78 2.89 58.36
CA ASP A 752 18.49 2.29 57.05
C ASP A 752 19.73 1.63 56.42
N PHE A 753 20.95 2.15 56.62
CA PHE A 753 22.17 1.45 56.21
C PHE A 753 22.42 0.16 57.02
N GLU A 754 22.05 0.11 58.30
CA GLU A 754 22.09 -1.10 59.11
C GLU A 754 21.11 -2.17 58.60
N GLU A 755 19.87 -1.80 58.25
CA GLU A 755 18.91 -2.71 57.60
C GLU A 755 19.40 -3.15 56.20
N CYS A 756 19.90 -2.21 55.40
CA CYS A 756 20.50 -2.45 54.09
C CYS A 756 21.57 -3.55 54.15
N LEU A 757 22.53 -3.41 55.07
CA LEU A 757 23.63 -4.34 55.26
C LEU A 757 23.22 -5.62 56.01
N ARG A 758 22.13 -5.61 56.79
CA ARG A 758 21.52 -6.83 57.34
C ARG A 758 21.02 -7.75 56.21
N PHE A 759 20.40 -7.17 55.19
CA PHE A 759 19.89 -7.90 54.02
C PHE A 759 20.99 -8.28 53.01
N ASN A 760 21.97 -7.41 52.74
CA ASN A 760 23.14 -7.75 51.90
C ASN A 760 24.47 -7.33 52.57
N ARG A 761 25.08 -8.29 53.27
CA ARG A 761 26.39 -8.14 53.93
C ARG A 761 27.60 -8.01 52.98
N ARG A 762 27.36 -7.98 51.66
CA ARG A 762 28.40 -7.78 50.63
C ARG A 762 28.19 -6.51 49.81
N TYR A 763 27.27 -5.63 50.19
CA TYR A 763 27.04 -4.37 49.48
C TYR A 763 28.11 -3.32 49.83
N SER A 764 29.14 -3.25 48.98
CA SER A 764 30.26 -2.29 49.00
C SER A 764 29.84 -0.86 49.32
N ASP A 765 28.85 -0.37 48.58
CA ASP A 765 28.40 1.01 48.58
C ASP A 765 27.59 1.34 49.84
N GLY A 766 26.86 0.35 50.38
CA GLY A 766 26.19 0.47 51.68
C GLY A 766 27.19 0.67 52.82
N TYR A 767 28.30 -0.07 52.81
CA TYR A 767 29.40 0.16 53.77
C TYR A 767 30.04 1.54 53.57
N PHE A 768 30.37 1.91 52.33
CA PHE A 768 31.01 3.21 52.04
C PHE A 768 30.13 4.41 52.47
N LEU A 769 28.85 4.41 52.11
CA LEU A 769 27.92 5.48 52.45
C LEU A 769 27.61 5.53 53.96
N ARG A 770 27.58 4.38 54.66
CA ARG A 770 27.49 4.35 56.12
C ARG A 770 28.77 4.88 56.78
N GLY A 771 29.94 4.55 56.24
CA GLY A 771 31.23 5.11 56.64
C GLY A 771 31.28 6.64 56.50
N LEU A 772 30.80 7.18 55.38
CA LEU A 772 30.61 8.63 55.20
C LEU A 772 29.64 9.22 56.23
N THR A 773 28.56 8.51 56.54
CA THR A 773 27.58 8.95 57.56
C THR A 773 28.18 8.95 58.98
N TYR A 774 29.07 8.02 59.31
CA TYR A 774 29.83 8.05 60.57
C TYR A 774 30.90 9.17 60.57
N LEU A 775 31.57 9.42 59.44
CA LEU A 775 32.55 10.51 59.28
C LEU A 775 31.91 11.89 59.50
N GLU A 776 30.73 12.13 58.93
CA GLU A 776 29.91 13.34 59.15
C GLU A 776 29.30 13.46 60.57
N LYS A 777 29.35 12.37 61.36
CA LYS A 777 28.96 12.35 62.79
C LYS A 777 30.15 12.38 63.75
N ASP A 778 31.36 12.58 63.23
CA ASP A 778 32.64 12.49 63.95
C ASP A 778 32.93 11.12 64.62
N ASP A 779 32.18 10.06 64.29
CA ASP A 779 32.46 8.67 64.73
C ASP A 779 33.50 8.02 63.80
N TYR A 780 34.69 8.63 63.79
CA TYR A 780 35.76 8.26 62.86
C TYR A 780 36.22 6.80 63.01
N SER A 781 35.94 6.12 64.14
CA SER A 781 36.32 4.71 64.28
C SER A 781 35.45 3.82 63.43
N LYS A 782 34.12 3.93 63.56
CA LYS A 782 33.20 3.16 62.71
C LYS A 782 33.32 3.55 61.24
N ALA A 783 33.63 4.82 60.96
CA ALA A 783 33.96 5.26 59.61
C ALA A 783 35.15 4.47 59.04
N ASN A 784 36.28 4.36 59.77
CA ASN A 784 37.41 3.53 59.33
C ASN A 784 37.01 2.06 59.14
N ASP A 785 36.26 1.47 60.09
CA ASP A 785 35.87 0.06 60.06
C ASP A 785 34.99 -0.24 58.82
N ASP A 786 34.04 0.65 58.50
CA ASP A 786 33.19 0.56 57.32
C ASP A 786 33.93 0.83 56.00
N PHE A 787 34.83 1.83 55.94
CA PHE A 787 35.63 2.08 54.74
C PHE A 787 36.56 0.92 54.42
N ASN A 788 37.24 0.36 55.43
CA ASN A 788 38.04 -0.85 55.28
C ASN A 788 37.20 -2.01 54.73
N LYS A 789 35.95 -2.18 55.21
CA LYS A 789 35.05 -3.23 54.72
C LYS A 789 34.52 -2.98 53.30
N ALA A 790 34.26 -1.73 52.93
CA ALA A 790 33.90 -1.36 51.56
C ALA A 790 35.02 -1.70 50.57
N ILE A 791 36.28 -1.37 50.92
CA ILE A 791 37.47 -1.68 50.11
C ILE A 791 37.68 -3.19 49.99
N GLU A 792 37.54 -3.95 51.10
CA GLU A 792 37.62 -5.42 51.11
C GLU A 792 36.56 -6.07 50.18
N LEU A 793 35.38 -5.46 50.08
CA LEU A 793 34.29 -5.90 49.22
C LEU A 793 34.40 -5.43 47.75
N GLY A 794 35.40 -4.61 47.41
CA GLY A 794 35.65 -4.15 46.04
C GLY A 794 35.00 -2.81 45.65
N PHE A 795 34.61 -1.97 46.63
CA PHE A 795 34.33 -0.55 46.36
C PHE A 795 35.55 0.14 45.72
N ASP A 796 35.38 1.28 45.02
CA ASP A 796 36.51 1.97 44.38
C ASP A 796 37.62 2.29 45.41
N PRO A 797 38.83 1.71 45.26
CA PRO A 797 39.92 1.92 46.20
C PRO A 797 40.41 3.37 46.24
N GLY A 798 40.23 4.15 45.16
CA GLY A 798 40.60 5.58 45.15
C GLY A 798 39.78 6.37 46.16
N GLN A 799 38.44 6.34 46.01
CA GLN A 799 37.51 6.97 46.95
C GLN A 799 37.59 6.34 48.34
N GLY A 800 37.59 5.00 48.42
CA GLY A 800 37.62 4.26 49.68
C GLY A 800 38.82 4.63 50.55
N HIS A 801 40.04 4.50 50.01
CA HIS A 801 41.26 4.86 50.77
C HIS A 801 41.34 6.36 51.06
N PHE A 802 40.86 7.25 50.18
CA PHE A 802 40.86 8.69 50.46
C PHE A 802 40.01 9.05 51.70
N TYR A 803 38.78 8.54 51.78
CA TYR A 803 37.90 8.81 52.92
C TYR A 803 38.33 8.05 54.20
N ASN A 804 38.98 6.88 54.06
CA ASN A 804 39.65 6.20 55.18
C ASN A 804 40.81 7.03 55.74
N GLY A 805 41.62 7.62 54.84
CA GLY A 805 42.68 8.57 55.17
C GLY A 805 42.16 9.80 55.90
N GLU A 806 41.04 10.40 55.45
CA GLU A 806 40.36 11.50 56.15
C GLU A 806 39.96 11.11 57.58
N ALA A 807 39.33 9.96 57.77
CA ALA A 807 38.95 9.47 59.09
C ALA A 807 40.19 9.27 60.00
N TYR A 808 41.29 8.68 59.49
CA TYR A 808 42.53 8.56 60.29
C TYR A 808 43.21 9.91 60.57
N ARG A 809 43.20 10.85 59.62
CA ARG A 809 43.73 12.22 59.78
C ARG A 809 42.97 12.98 60.86
N LYS A 810 41.64 12.90 60.87
CA LYS A 810 40.77 13.47 61.90
C LYS A 810 41.03 12.85 63.29
N ARG A 811 41.32 11.54 63.34
CA ARG A 811 41.80 10.82 64.55
C ARG A 811 43.26 11.14 64.94
N LYS A 812 43.96 11.99 64.19
CA LYS A 812 45.39 12.35 64.36
C LYS A 812 46.35 11.16 64.22
N LYS A 813 45.96 10.10 63.50
CA LYS A 813 46.83 8.96 63.15
C LYS A 813 47.51 9.22 61.81
N PHE A 814 48.40 10.21 61.77
CA PHE A 814 48.91 10.79 60.52
C PHE A 814 49.73 9.80 59.69
N GLU A 815 50.46 8.88 60.32
CA GLU A 815 51.23 7.81 59.67
C GLU A 815 50.32 6.86 58.88
N ILE A 816 49.16 6.52 59.46
CA ILE A 816 48.17 5.65 58.80
C ILE A 816 47.47 6.43 57.70
N ALA A 817 47.10 7.69 57.95
CA ALA A 817 46.51 8.56 56.93
C ALA A 817 47.43 8.72 55.70
N VAL A 818 48.74 8.89 55.90
CA VAL A 818 49.74 8.90 54.81
C VAL A 818 49.68 7.61 53.98
N ASN A 819 49.58 6.44 54.62
CA ASN A 819 49.49 5.15 53.91
C ASN A 819 48.18 5.04 53.11
N GLU A 820 47.05 5.45 53.68
CA GLU A 820 45.75 5.44 53.01
C GLU A 820 45.71 6.40 51.80
N TYR A 821 46.08 7.67 51.96
CA TYR A 821 46.16 8.58 50.81
C TYR A 821 47.17 8.08 49.75
N SER A 822 48.25 7.41 50.17
CA SER A 822 49.19 6.77 49.23
C SER A 822 48.60 5.57 48.51
N ALA A 823 47.66 4.84 49.12
CA ALA A 823 46.92 3.78 48.45
C ALA A 823 45.89 4.34 47.46
N ALA A 824 45.17 5.41 47.82
CA ALA A 824 44.28 6.13 46.91
C ALA A 824 45.02 6.65 45.67
N LEU A 825 46.16 7.31 45.88
CA LEU A 825 46.97 7.94 44.83
C LEU A 825 47.71 6.95 43.89
N LYS A 826 47.64 5.62 44.13
CA LYS A 826 48.18 4.60 43.20
C LYS A 826 47.42 4.50 41.89
N ARG A 827 46.13 4.86 41.86
CA ARG A 827 45.32 4.86 40.63
C ARG A 827 45.38 6.24 39.98
N GLU A 828 46.15 6.36 38.91
CA GLU A 828 46.33 7.64 38.22
C GLU A 828 45.03 8.20 37.61
N GLU A 829 44.14 7.29 37.20
CA GLU A 829 42.83 7.56 36.58
C GLU A 829 41.79 8.10 37.59
N TRP A 830 42.06 8.03 38.90
CA TRP A 830 41.17 8.58 39.92
C TRP A 830 41.38 10.09 40.05
N ILE A 831 40.57 10.87 39.32
CA ILE A 831 40.74 12.32 39.17
C ILE A 831 39.99 13.13 40.25
N GLN A 832 38.76 12.73 40.61
CA GLN A 832 37.76 13.61 41.26
C GLN A 832 38.15 14.21 42.62
N LYS A 833 39.09 13.57 43.34
CA LYS A 833 39.68 14.08 44.60
C LYS A 833 41.21 13.95 44.63
N ARG A 834 41.87 13.86 43.47
CA ARG A 834 43.33 13.66 43.38
C ARG A 834 44.11 14.83 43.95
N ALA A 835 43.66 16.06 43.67
CA ALA A 835 44.24 17.28 44.22
C ALA A 835 44.16 17.30 45.76
N GLU A 836 42.97 17.05 46.32
CA GLU A 836 42.77 17.01 47.76
C GLU A 836 43.52 15.85 48.43
N ALA A 837 43.65 14.70 47.78
CA ALA A 837 44.46 13.60 48.30
C ALA A 837 45.94 13.96 48.42
N PHE A 838 46.52 14.65 47.43
CA PHE A 838 47.88 15.21 47.56
C PHE A 838 47.96 16.24 48.69
N HIS A 839 47.03 17.20 48.74
CA HIS A 839 46.99 18.24 49.78
C HIS A 839 46.91 17.65 51.22
N GLN A 840 46.00 16.71 51.44
CA GLN A 840 45.80 16.11 52.77
C GLN A 840 46.91 15.12 53.14
N ARG A 841 47.51 14.41 52.16
CA ARG A 841 48.72 13.62 52.40
C ARG A 841 49.91 14.50 52.75
N ALA A 842 50.09 15.63 52.07
CA ALA A 842 51.14 16.60 52.35
C ALA A 842 51.03 17.20 53.76
N PHE A 843 49.80 17.56 54.18
CA PHE A 843 49.51 17.96 55.56
C PHE A 843 49.92 16.86 56.56
N CYS A 844 49.60 15.59 56.27
CA CYS A 844 50.00 14.48 57.15
C CYS A 844 51.51 14.22 57.14
N TYR A 845 52.19 14.33 56.00
CA TYR A 845 53.66 14.29 55.90
C TYR A 845 54.31 15.39 56.75
N SER A 846 53.75 16.60 56.75
CA SER A 846 54.17 17.69 57.65
C SER A 846 54.06 17.24 59.11
N LYS A 847 52.94 16.62 59.51
CA LYS A 847 52.70 16.17 60.89
C LYS A 847 53.54 14.98 61.35
N VAL A 848 54.13 14.21 60.43
CA VAL A 848 55.12 13.16 60.74
C VAL A 848 56.57 13.62 60.48
N ASN A 849 56.79 14.94 60.40
CA ASN A 849 58.08 15.60 60.19
C ASN A 849 58.81 15.23 58.86
N GLN A 850 58.08 14.72 57.86
CA GLN A 850 58.61 14.33 56.54
C GLN A 850 58.48 15.48 55.52
N TYR A 851 59.04 16.64 55.86
CA TYR A 851 58.78 17.91 55.15
C TYR A 851 59.13 17.85 53.64
N SER A 852 60.16 17.11 53.24
CA SER A 852 60.53 17.01 51.82
C SER A 852 59.52 16.23 50.98
N LEU A 853 58.82 15.25 51.57
CA LEU A 853 57.70 14.55 50.91
C LEU A 853 56.44 15.42 50.91
N ALA A 854 56.21 16.20 51.98
CA ALA A 854 55.14 17.19 52.00
C ALA A 854 55.29 18.22 50.86
N LEU A 855 56.49 18.76 50.63
CA LEU A 855 56.73 19.69 49.53
C LEU A 855 56.49 19.08 48.15
N ALA A 856 56.88 17.82 47.92
CA ALA A 856 56.65 17.12 46.65
C ALA A 856 55.15 16.90 46.37
N ASP A 857 54.37 16.59 47.40
CA ASP A 857 52.91 16.49 47.29
C ASP A 857 52.25 17.87 47.10
N PHE A 858 52.71 18.93 47.79
CA PHE A 858 52.19 20.28 47.57
C PHE A 858 52.46 20.80 46.14
N GLN A 859 53.63 20.51 45.58
CA GLN A 859 53.94 20.79 44.16
C GLN A 859 53.04 19.98 43.20
N SER A 860 52.70 18.74 43.58
CA SER A 860 51.76 17.90 42.81
C SER A 860 50.33 18.45 42.89
N TYR A 861 49.90 18.95 44.05
CA TYR A 861 48.63 19.65 44.24
C TYR A 861 48.56 20.95 43.43
N GLU A 862 49.58 21.82 43.54
CA GLU A 862 49.70 23.09 42.82
C GLU A 862 49.57 22.91 41.30
N LYS A 863 50.25 21.88 40.77
CA LYS A 863 50.20 21.51 39.35
C LYS A 863 48.80 21.09 38.89
N ILE A 864 48.02 20.42 39.75
CA ILE A 864 46.65 19.98 39.41
C ILE A 864 45.65 21.15 39.50
N VAL A 865 45.83 22.08 40.44
CA VAL A 865 45.01 23.31 40.53
C VAL A 865 45.49 24.44 39.60
N SER A 866 46.43 24.15 38.70
CA SER A 866 47.01 25.10 37.73
C SER A 866 47.53 26.40 38.37
N GLY A 867 48.16 26.30 39.55
CA GLY A 867 48.69 27.45 40.29
C GLY A 867 47.66 28.29 41.04
N ASN A 868 46.35 27.97 40.97
CA ASN A 868 45.29 28.66 41.71
C ASN A 868 45.23 28.23 43.20
N LEU A 869 46.38 28.29 43.88
CA LEU A 869 46.48 28.01 45.31
C LEU A 869 45.67 29.03 46.12
N THR A 870 44.86 28.53 47.07
CA THR A 870 44.18 29.40 48.05
C THR A 870 45.19 30.07 48.98
N ASP A 871 44.84 31.21 49.56
CA ASP A 871 45.73 31.90 50.51
C ASP A 871 46.03 31.06 51.77
N ALA A 872 45.11 30.16 52.15
CA ALA A 872 45.36 29.16 53.19
C ALA A 872 46.45 28.15 52.74
N SER A 873 46.31 27.58 51.54
CA SER A 873 47.28 26.63 50.98
C SER A 873 48.68 27.24 50.78
N LYS A 874 48.77 28.50 50.34
CA LYS A 874 50.05 29.23 50.25
C LYS A 874 50.72 29.40 51.61
N LYS A 875 49.96 29.74 52.65
CA LYS A 875 50.48 29.83 54.03
C LYS A 875 50.96 28.47 54.55
N GLU A 876 50.19 27.40 54.32
CA GLU A 876 50.62 26.04 54.65
C GLU A 876 51.93 25.68 53.94
N PHE A 877 52.05 25.98 52.64
CA PHE A 877 53.25 25.74 51.85
C PHE A 877 54.46 26.55 52.36
N GLY A 878 54.27 27.84 52.67
CA GLY A 878 55.29 28.70 53.28
C GLY A 878 55.77 28.18 54.64
N PHE A 879 54.88 27.67 55.50
CA PHE A 879 55.28 27.06 56.77
C PHE A 879 56.05 25.74 56.59
N ILE A 880 55.71 24.92 55.59
CA ILE A 880 56.46 23.70 55.27
C ILE A 880 57.83 24.04 54.67
N TYR A 881 57.93 25.06 53.82
CA TYR A 881 59.21 25.57 53.33
C TYR A 881 60.12 26.02 54.49
N LEU A 882 59.61 26.76 55.49
CA LEU A 882 60.36 27.08 56.71
C LEU A 882 60.81 25.82 57.47
N LEU A 883 59.92 24.85 57.68
CA LEU A 883 60.24 23.59 58.37
C LEU A 883 61.27 22.73 57.61
N ASN A 884 61.32 22.84 56.28
CA ASN A 884 62.32 22.20 55.42
C ASN A 884 63.59 23.08 55.21
N GLY A 885 63.72 24.22 55.88
CA GLY A 885 64.89 25.11 55.76
C GLY A 885 65.00 25.89 54.43
N LYS A 886 63.93 25.93 53.63
CA LYS A 886 63.82 26.67 52.37
C LYS A 886 63.27 28.07 52.62
N THR A 887 64.09 28.94 53.21
CA THR A 887 63.68 30.26 53.68
C THR A 887 63.27 31.20 52.54
N ALA A 888 63.99 31.18 51.41
CA ALA A 888 63.70 32.04 50.26
C ALA A 888 62.32 31.75 49.62
N GLU A 889 62.00 30.47 49.39
CA GLU A 889 60.69 30.06 48.86
C GLU A 889 59.56 30.34 49.86
N ALA A 890 59.79 30.09 51.16
CA ALA A 890 58.83 30.45 52.19
C ALA A 890 58.46 31.94 52.18
N LYS A 891 59.47 32.82 52.05
CA LYS A 891 59.26 34.27 51.95
C LYS A 891 58.37 34.61 50.76
N GLN A 892 58.62 34.01 49.59
CA GLN A 892 57.85 34.29 48.38
C GLN A 892 56.35 33.98 48.58
N GLU A 893 56.01 32.84 49.20
CA GLU A 893 54.61 32.48 49.46
C GLU A 893 53.92 33.45 50.42
N PHE A 894 54.57 33.82 51.53
CA PHE A 894 53.99 34.79 52.47
C PHE A 894 53.86 36.20 51.86
N GLU A 895 54.82 36.64 51.03
CA GLU A 895 54.68 37.89 50.27
C GLU A 895 53.59 37.81 49.19
N ALA A 896 53.34 36.64 48.58
CA ALA A 896 52.25 36.44 47.63
C ALA A 896 50.87 36.56 48.31
N VAL A 897 50.72 36.01 49.52
CA VAL A 897 49.52 36.18 50.35
C VAL A 897 49.34 37.64 50.75
N LEU A 898 50.39 38.32 51.20
CA LEU A 898 50.30 39.73 51.63
C LEU A 898 50.10 40.74 50.48
N LYS A 899 50.32 40.34 49.22
CA LYS A 899 49.90 41.11 48.03
C LYS A 899 48.41 41.03 47.76
N LEU A 900 47.75 39.95 48.16
CA LEU A 900 46.31 39.73 48.01
C LEU A 900 45.52 40.24 49.24
N GLN A 901 46.05 39.98 50.44
CA GLN A 901 45.49 40.41 51.72
C GLN A 901 46.57 41.09 52.56
N SER A 902 46.65 42.42 52.50
CA SER A 902 47.72 43.24 53.10
C SER A 902 47.83 43.19 54.64
N ALA A 903 46.95 42.43 55.29
CA ALA A 903 46.81 42.31 56.74
C ALA A 903 46.58 40.86 57.23
N ASP A 904 47.07 39.83 56.50
CA ASP A 904 47.02 38.46 57.01
C ASP A 904 48.06 38.23 58.15
N PRO A 905 47.62 37.86 59.36
CA PRO A 905 48.52 37.77 60.52
C PRO A 905 49.37 36.48 60.54
N GLU A 906 48.95 35.42 59.87
CA GLU A 906 49.72 34.17 59.76
C GLU A 906 50.87 34.33 58.75
N ALA A 907 50.64 35.02 57.63
CA ALA A 907 51.68 35.36 56.67
C ALA A 907 52.69 36.36 57.25
N LEU A 908 52.24 37.35 58.04
CA LEU A 908 53.12 38.23 58.81
C LEU A 908 53.95 37.45 59.83
N PHE A 909 53.35 36.49 60.55
CA PHE A 909 54.08 35.59 61.45
C PHE A 909 55.12 34.75 60.68
N GLY A 910 54.76 34.22 59.50
CA GLY A 910 55.66 33.49 58.61
C GLY A 910 56.88 34.32 58.18
N LEU A 911 56.70 35.59 57.81
CA LEU A 911 57.81 36.50 57.53
C LEU A 911 58.65 36.84 58.78
N GLY A 912 58.03 36.93 59.95
CA GLY A 912 58.74 37.06 61.23
C GLY A 912 59.66 35.86 61.50
N VAL A 913 59.18 34.63 61.23
CA VAL A 913 59.97 33.40 61.36
C VAL A 913 61.07 33.31 60.29
N TYR A 914 60.80 33.72 59.04
CA TYR A 914 61.81 33.86 58.01
C TYR A 914 62.96 34.76 58.48
N HIS A 915 62.66 35.99 58.91
CA HIS A 915 63.68 36.93 59.37
C HIS A 915 64.40 36.46 60.64
N PHE A 916 63.77 35.63 61.48
CA PHE A 916 64.41 34.99 62.63
C PHE A 916 65.50 34.00 62.20
N PHE A 917 65.23 33.15 61.20
CA PHE A 917 66.20 32.18 60.69
C PHE A 917 67.33 32.83 59.89
N GLU A 918 67.04 33.88 59.12
CA GLU A 918 68.04 34.72 58.44
C GLU A 918 68.86 35.62 59.40
N GLY A 919 68.60 35.58 60.70
CA GLY A 919 69.33 36.35 61.71
C GLY A 919 68.98 37.85 61.77
N ASN A 920 68.09 38.35 60.91
CA ASN A 920 67.61 39.74 60.92
C ASN A 920 66.56 39.95 62.02
N MET A 921 67.05 39.97 63.26
CA MET A 921 66.23 40.08 64.47
C MET A 921 65.36 41.35 64.54
N PRO A 922 65.79 42.56 64.11
CA PRO A 922 64.94 43.75 64.11
C PRO A 922 63.71 43.66 63.20
N GLU A 923 63.85 43.16 61.96
CA GLU A 923 62.69 42.94 61.10
C GLU A 923 61.84 41.77 61.60
N SER A 924 62.47 40.70 62.12
CA SER A 924 61.76 39.57 62.75
C SER A 924 60.79 40.03 63.85
N ASP A 925 61.26 40.87 64.78
CA ASP A 925 60.46 41.42 65.88
C ASP A 925 59.28 42.25 65.35
N LYS A 926 59.56 43.19 64.45
CA LYS A 926 58.58 44.06 63.77
C LYS A 926 57.49 43.27 63.03
N TYR A 927 57.81 42.15 62.39
CA TYR A 927 56.82 41.28 61.75
C TYR A 927 55.97 40.50 62.77
N PHE A 928 56.57 40.03 63.88
CA PHE A 928 55.82 39.41 64.99
C PHE A 928 54.89 40.40 65.71
N GLU A 929 55.34 41.63 65.96
CA GLU A 929 54.52 42.70 66.54
C GLU A 929 53.30 43.01 65.66
N ARG A 930 53.50 43.13 64.34
CA ARG A 930 52.39 43.34 63.39
C ARG A 930 51.40 42.17 63.38
N ALA A 931 51.89 40.93 63.40
CA ALA A 931 51.04 39.74 63.45
C ALA A 931 50.20 39.66 64.75
N ALA A 932 50.80 39.96 65.90
CA ALA A 932 50.13 39.95 67.20
C ALA A 932 49.05 41.04 67.30
N ASN A 933 49.37 42.26 66.86
CA ASN A 933 48.47 43.42 66.92
C ASN A 933 47.23 43.29 66.01
N MET A 934 47.32 42.54 64.90
CA MET A 934 46.24 42.54 63.89
C MET A 934 44.98 41.75 64.27
N ASN A 935 45.04 40.77 65.19
CA ASN A 935 43.81 40.08 65.62
C ASN A 935 43.86 39.39 67.01
N LYS A 936 44.71 39.88 67.94
CA LYS A 936 45.03 39.20 69.22
C LYS A 936 45.53 37.75 69.03
N LEU A 937 46.19 37.44 67.91
CA LEU A 937 46.53 36.07 67.53
C LEU A 937 47.47 35.46 68.59
N THR A 938 46.94 34.56 69.40
CA THR A 938 47.60 34.10 70.61
C THR A 938 48.69 33.08 70.32
N ILE A 939 49.61 32.89 71.26
CA ILE A 939 50.55 31.76 71.28
C ILE A 939 49.82 30.40 71.19
N ARG A 940 48.53 30.32 71.56
CA ARG A 940 47.70 29.13 71.39
C ARG A 940 47.32 28.92 69.93
N GLU A 941 46.91 29.96 69.21
CA GLU A 941 46.55 29.91 67.79
C GLU A 941 47.78 29.72 66.89
N MET A 942 48.90 30.38 67.18
CA MET A 942 50.19 30.13 66.49
C MET A 942 50.71 28.69 66.65
N ARG A 943 50.18 27.94 67.64
CA ARG A 943 50.48 26.52 67.86
C ARG A 943 49.46 25.56 67.25
N LEU A 944 48.39 26.06 66.64
CA LEU A 944 47.49 25.28 65.78
C LEU A 944 48.04 25.22 64.36
N GLY A 945 47.49 24.35 63.50
CA GLY A 945 47.96 24.21 62.12
C GLY A 945 49.39 23.66 62.01
N ILE A 946 50.09 24.00 60.91
CA ILE A 946 51.45 23.53 60.61
C ILE A 946 52.52 24.33 61.37
N SER A 947 52.33 25.65 61.46
CA SER A 947 53.19 26.61 62.15
C SER A 947 53.57 26.20 63.58
N GLY A 948 52.70 25.47 64.29
CA GLY A 948 52.96 24.98 65.64
C GLY A 948 54.24 24.13 65.81
N GLN A 949 54.71 23.45 64.77
CA GLN A 949 55.96 22.66 64.82
C GLN A 949 57.21 23.55 64.91
N LEU A 950 57.15 24.80 64.43
CA LEU A 950 58.26 25.76 64.54
C LEU A 950 58.57 26.11 66.00
N PHE A 951 57.61 25.94 66.92
CA PHE A 951 57.79 26.19 68.36
C PHE A 951 58.59 25.09 69.09
N GLU A 952 58.99 24.00 68.41
CA GLU A 952 60.04 23.10 68.91
C GLU A 952 61.40 23.82 69.00
N ASN A 953 61.64 24.83 68.14
CA ASN A 953 62.78 25.73 68.27
C ASN A 953 62.62 26.62 69.52
N SER A 954 63.25 26.19 70.62
CA SER A 954 63.18 26.87 71.92
C SER A 954 63.65 28.32 71.92
N LYS A 955 64.50 28.75 70.96
CA LYS A 955 64.92 30.15 70.80
C LYS A 955 63.80 30.98 70.15
N LEU A 956 63.24 30.50 69.04
CA LEU A 956 62.12 31.14 68.35
C LEU A 956 60.92 31.27 69.30
N LYS A 957 60.55 30.16 69.95
CA LYS A 957 59.49 30.10 70.97
C LYS A 957 59.67 31.16 72.06
N LYS A 958 60.84 31.22 72.70
CA LYS A 958 61.12 32.22 73.75
C LYS A 958 61.06 33.66 73.24
N ARG A 959 61.42 33.91 71.98
CA ARG A 959 61.38 35.25 71.37
C ARG A 959 59.94 35.69 71.08
N VAL A 960 59.16 34.84 70.43
CA VAL A 960 57.73 35.07 70.17
C VAL A 960 56.94 35.20 71.49
N GLU A 961 57.24 34.35 72.49
CA GLU A 961 56.66 34.43 73.85
C GLU A 961 57.10 35.67 74.66
N LYS A 962 58.10 36.45 74.19
CA LYS A 962 58.50 37.74 74.75
C LYS A 962 57.80 38.91 74.04
N ILE A 963 57.52 38.79 72.74
CA ILE A 963 56.91 39.86 71.92
C ILE A 963 55.38 39.92 72.10
N ILE A 964 54.76 38.80 72.44
CA ILE A 964 53.30 38.69 72.69
C ILE A 964 52.93 38.97 74.16
N LYS A 965 53.91 39.34 75.02
CA LYS A 965 53.72 39.65 76.45
C LYS A 965 54.01 41.10 76.77
#